data_AF-A0A9C8VAT2-F1
#
_entry.id   AF-A0A9C8VAT2-F1
#
_cell.length_a   1.000
_cell.length_b   1.000
_cell.length_c   1.000
_cell.angle_alpha   90.00
_cell.angle_beta   90.00
_cell.angle_gamma   90.00
#
_symmetry.space_group_name_H-M   'P 1'
#
loop_
_entity.id
_entity.type
_entity.pdbx_description
1 polymer ?
#
loop_
_entity_poly.entity_id
_entity_poly.type
_entity_poly.pdbx_seq_one_letter_code
_entity_poly.pdbx_strand_id
1 'polypeptide(L)'
;MSFELSTLFAIGIGYLAILFGIAFITEKGWIPERIVRHPVVYVLSLGVFASVWSYFAATGNAFRDGFGYLAPFIGISLAFLLSPIFLRPILNLTKTYQLSSLADLLAFRYRSPWAGTLTTLVMMMGVMPLLSLQIQAVANIVGLLSPDASQTTLALSFCILITLFAIFFGTGKGSGRERHEGLVMTIAFESLVKLVALLLVGGFAVYTGFGSMDAMDQWLREQPELLQQLKEPAPPGTFQVMVLVFFTAAVATPQMFYMTFHENNHPRALTIASWGLPLYFLLLSLPVLPILWAGLKAGSANPMEYFTVTLGMDYGSELFTLIGFVGGLSAASGLIIVITLALSTMCLNHLILPVWQPTAKQDIYRWLLWKRRLLITALIWGGFLFYYMPSDDQSIRAVSNIGLIGSLQFLPAIIALLYWPRGNKKGFMAGLAVGTAIWVIFLVLPVIASTNLVTLGNMDTRGIVALSLVCNVAMFMLVSVMTRSSKEERISADICSVDNLRRQRRAGLRAASPEEFITQLTKPLGERTATREVVQALRDLNMERQDTRPHSLRLLRSRLEANLSGLLGPAIAHDLIDRFLPFSSNSEPGTTDVTTIESRIEAYRSNLSGMAADLDNLRRYHRQILMELPLGVCSLGPEDQIVMWNHAMETLTGLNSDEAVGLHISEIGQPWYSLINNFRSAESAHLHKQAVTVQGSKRYISLHKAVIEKSASLRIRQDGVIVLLEDLTETELLEEELAHSERLASIGRLAAGVAHEIGNPITGIACLAQNIRDETQNDELRTMARQIIEQTDRTSRIVQSLVNFAHSGSHNKTERRREVVSIAESIDEAITLVSLNKKGKEIRFDIQCAADARLLGDSQQLLQILVNLINNARDASPPDSTIKIECERIAASVQVSVSDEGTGIPDDLKDRVFEPFFTTKEPGDGTGLGLALVYSLVENLDGHIDIMKASQRQDYPGTRVILSFPCYDENTLEG
;
A
#
# COMPACT_ATOMS: atom_id res chain seq x y z
N MET A 1 -48.70 17.40 34.11
CA MET A 1 -48.94 16.25 33.22
C MET A 1 -48.33 15.00 33.84
N SER A 2 -48.98 13.86 33.72
CA SER A 2 -48.47 12.56 34.18
C SER A 2 -48.64 11.55 33.05
N PHE A 3 -47.65 10.68 32.86
CA PHE A 3 -47.67 9.64 31.84
C PHE A 3 -47.93 8.28 32.49
N GLU A 4 -48.62 7.40 31.78
CA GLU A 4 -48.72 6.00 32.23
C GLU A 4 -47.34 5.33 32.21
N LEU A 5 -47.04 4.62 33.29
CA LEU A 5 -45.75 3.92 33.43
C LEU A 5 -45.50 2.92 32.30
N SER A 6 -46.55 2.22 31.86
CA SER A 6 -46.55 1.31 30.71
C SER A 6 -46.05 1.98 29.44
N THR A 7 -46.47 3.22 29.19
CA THR A 7 -46.10 4.00 28.01
C THR A 7 -44.63 4.38 28.04
N LEU A 8 -44.12 4.86 29.18
CA LEU A 8 -42.70 5.20 29.34
C LEU A 8 -41.79 3.98 29.15
N PHE A 9 -42.18 2.82 29.71
CA PHE A 9 -41.46 1.56 29.50
C PHE A 9 -41.52 1.08 28.04
N ALA A 10 -42.67 1.18 27.38
CA ALA A 10 -42.81 0.81 25.98
C ALA A 10 -41.91 1.67 25.08
N ILE A 11 -41.86 2.98 25.32
CA ILE A 11 -40.95 3.91 24.63
C ILE A 11 -39.49 3.52 24.89
N GLY A 12 -39.13 3.24 26.15
CA GLY A 12 -37.76 2.88 26.50
C GLY A 12 -37.29 1.55 25.89
N ILE A 13 -38.14 0.51 25.93
CA ILE A 13 -37.87 -0.77 25.28
C ILE A 13 -37.81 -0.61 23.77
N GLY A 14 -38.74 0.14 23.18
CA GLY A 14 -38.75 0.44 21.75
C GLY A 14 -37.49 1.15 21.30
N TYR A 15 -37.01 2.12 22.08
CA TYR A 15 -35.76 2.83 21.83
C TYR A 15 -34.55 1.88 21.85
N LEU A 16 -34.40 1.06 22.90
CA LEU A 16 -33.30 0.09 22.97
C LEU A 16 -33.37 -0.96 21.86
N ALA A 17 -34.58 -1.37 21.46
CA ALA A 17 -34.79 -2.27 20.32
C ALA A 17 -34.35 -1.62 18.99
N ILE A 18 -34.59 -0.32 18.80
CA ILE A 18 -34.09 0.42 17.64
C ILE A 18 -32.56 0.44 17.63
N LEU A 19 -31.91 0.71 18.77
CA LEU A 19 -30.45 0.68 18.89
C LEU A 19 -29.86 -0.68 18.50
N PHE A 20 -30.49 -1.76 18.95
CA PHE A 20 -30.13 -3.12 18.58
C PHE A 20 -30.41 -3.42 17.10
N GLY A 21 -31.54 -2.95 16.57
CA GLY A 21 -31.89 -3.07 15.16
C GLY A 21 -30.84 -2.41 14.25
N ILE A 22 -30.35 -1.22 14.62
CA ILE A 22 -29.28 -0.54 13.89
C ILE A 22 -27.99 -1.36 13.90
N ALA A 23 -27.58 -1.90 15.05
CA ALA A 23 -26.42 -2.78 15.13
C ALA A 23 -26.60 -4.01 14.24
N PHE A 24 -27.75 -4.67 14.31
CA PHE A 24 -28.05 -5.89 13.55
C PHE A 24 -28.07 -5.65 12.03
N ILE A 25 -28.68 -4.56 11.58
CA ILE A 25 -28.77 -4.17 10.17
C ILE A 25 -27.37 -3.77 9.64
N THR A 26 -26.56 -3.10 10.47
CA THR A 26 -25.16 -2.79 10.15
C THR A 26 -24.34 -4.08 9.99
N GLU A 27 -24.47 -5.01 10.94
CA GLU A 27 -23.79 -6.32 10.90
C GLU A 27 -24.20 -7.17 9.69
N LYS A 28 -25.46 -7.06 9.23
CA LYS A 28 -25.94 -7.74 8.02
C LYS A 28 -25.50 -7.07 6.71
N GLY A 29 -24.80 -5.94 6.77
CA GLY A 29 -24.37 -5.19 5.58
C GLY A 29 -25.53 -4.52 4.83
N TRP A 30 -26.68 -4.33 5.48
CA TRP A 30 -27.84 -3.67 4.86
C TRP A 30 -27.66 -2.15 4.77
N ILE A 31 -26.86 -1.57 5.67
CA ILE A 31 -26.42 -0.17 5.57
C ILE A 31 -25.18 -0.13 4.68
N PRO A 32 -25.13 0.73 3.65
CA PRO A 32 -23.95 0.85 2.78
C PRO A 32 -22.66 1.10 3.56
N GLU A 33 -21.58 0.36 3.23
CA GLU A 33 -20.28 0.51 3.89
C GLU A 33 -19.75 1.96 3.87
N ARG A 34 -20.08 2.73 2.83
CA ARG A 34 -19.71 4.14 2.71
C ARG A 34 -20.24 5.00 3.85
N ILE A 35 -21.42 4.68 4.38
CA ILE A 35 -22.02 5.37 5.53
C ILE A 35 -21.35 4.87 6.81
N VAL A 36 -21.27 3.55 6.99
CA VAL A 36 -20.73 2.91 8.20
C VAL A 36 -19.30 3.37 8.48
N ARG A 37 -18.46 3.42 7.43
CA ARG A 37 -17.04 3.81 7.54
C ARG A 37 -16.81 5.31 7.37
N HIS A 38 -17.86 6.12 7.31
CA HIS A 38 -17.71 7.56 7.17
C HIS A 38 -17.09 8.17 8.45
N PRO A 39 -16.11 9.09 8.34
CA PRO A 39 -15.45 9.65 9.52
C PRO A 39 -16.39 10.35 10.51
N VAL A 40 -17.50 10.91 10.05
CA VAL A 40 -18.51 11.55 10.92
C VAL A 40 -19.16 10.55 11.88
N VAL A 41 -19.38 9.30 11.46
CA VAL A 41 -19.90 8.26 12.35
C VAL A 41 -18.96 8.05 13.52
N TYR A 42 -17.65 8.00 13.25
CA TYR A 42 -16.64 7.89 14.31
C TYR A 42 -16.62 9.12 15.23
N VAL A 43 -16.78 10.34 14.69
CA VAL A 43 -16.89 11.55 15.52
C VAL A 43 -18.12 11.48 16.43
N LEU A 44 -19.27 11.09 15.88
CA LEU A 44 -20.51 10.96 16.65
C LEU A 44 -20.42 9.84 17.68
N SER A 45 -19.70 8.75 17.39
CA SER A 45 -19.54 7.64 18.35
C SER A 45 -18.69 8.03 19.56
N LEU A 46 -17.72 8.95 19.40
CA LEU A 46 -17.02 9.59 20.52
C LEU A 46 -17.93 10.48 21.37
N GLY A 47 -19.11 10.85 20.86
CA GLY A 47 -20.18 11.52 21.59
C GLY A 47 -20.74 10.69 22.75
N VAL A 48 -20.39 9.41 22.90
CA VAL A 48 -20.73 8.58 24.07
C VAL A 48 -20.30 9.20 25.40
N PHE A 49 -19.26 10.03 25.37
CA PHE A 49 -18.78 10.74 26.55
C PHE A 49 -19.79 11.78 27.06
N ALA A 50 -20.59 12.35 26.15
CA ALA A 50 -21.73 13.19 26.49
C ALA A 50 -22.86 12.28 27.04
N SER A 51 -22.89 12.15 28.36
CA SER A 51 -23.88 11.35 29.08
C SER A 51 -24.79 12.23 29.95
N VAL A 52 -25.42 11.64 30.97
CA VAL A 52 -26.27 12.33 31.95
C VAL A 52 -25.65 13.62 32.51
N TRP A 53 -24.33 13.70 32.69
CA TRP A 53 -23.70 14.93 33.18
C TRP A 53 -23.83 16.09 32.18
N SER A 54 -23.77 15.81 30.88
CA SER A 54 -23.89 16.82 29.81
C SER A 54 -25.34 17.16 29.47
N TYR A 55 -26.24 16.18 29.61
CA TYR A 55 -27.64 16.33 29.23
C TYR A 55 -28.51 16.87 30.37
N PHE A 56 -28.28 16.42 31.60
CA PHE A 56 -29.06 16.82 32.78
C PHE A 56 -28.27 17.73 33.72
N ALA A 57 -27.06 17.33 34.13
CA ALA A 57 -26.34 18.13 35.14
C ALA A 57 -25.89 19.51 34.62
N ALA A 58 -25.78 19.70 33.30
CA ALA A 58 -25.32 20.95 32.69
C ALA A 58 -26.21 22.16 33.03
N THR A 59 -27.54 22.03 33.00
CA THR A 59 -28.47 23.14 33.32
C THR A 59 -28.37 23.55 34.78
N GLY A 60 -28.34 22.57 35.68
CA GLY A 60 -28.11 22.83 37.10
C GLY A 60 -26.75 23.47 37.35
N ASN A 61 -25.69 23.01 36.68
CA ASN A 61 -24.34 23.56 36.86
C ASN A 61 -24.23 24.98 36.30
N ALA A 62 -24.93 25.30 35.21
CA ALA A 62 -24.98 26.64 34.65
C ALA A 62 -25.62 27.65 35.63
N PHE A 63 -26.62 27.22 36.40
CA PHE A 63 -27.21 28.05 37.45
C PHE A 63 -26.26 28.28 38.64
N ARG A 64 -25.55 27.23 39.09
CA ARG A 64 -24.68 27.30 40.27
C ARG A 64 -23.31 27.92 40.02
N ASP A 65 -22.69 27.58 38.90
CA ASP A 65 -21.29 27.89 38.60
C ASP A 65 -21.15 28.95 37.48
N GLY A 66 -22.25 29.52 36.99
CA GLY A 66 -22.24 30.44 35.84
C GLY A 66 -21.61 29.78 34.61
N PHE A 67 -20.70 30.47 33.92
CA PHE A 67 -19.92 29.89 32.81
C PHE A 67 -19.03 28.69 33.20
N GLY A 68 -18.92 28.36 34.48
CA GLY A 68 -18.22 27.18 35.00
C GLY A 68 -18.70 25.86 34.41
N TYR A 69 -19.97 25.76 34.01
CA TYR A 69 -20.55 24.56 33.39
C TYR A 69 -19.88 24.16 32.07
N LEU A 70 -19.17 25.10 31.41
CA LEU A 70 -18.44 24.85 30.16
C LEU A 70 -17.12 24.11 30.38
N ALA A 71 -16.57 24.09 31.60
CA ALA A 71 -15.28 23.47 31.90
C ALA A 71 -15.17 22.00 31.41
N PRO A 72 -16.16 21.12 31.67
CA PRO A 72 -16.17 19.77 31.12
C PRO A 72 -16.09 19.71 29.58
N PHE A 73 -16.90 20.52 28.89
CA PHE A 73 -16.96 20.58 27.43
C PHE A 73 -15.62 21.02 26.84
N ILE A 74 -14.99 22.04 27.46
CA ILE A 74 -13.69 22.57 27.06
C ILE A 74 -12.57 21.57 27.33
N GLY A 75 -12.58 20.88 28.48
CA GLY A 75 -11.55 19.90 28.83
C GLY A 75 -11.40 18.78 27.80
N ILE A 76 -12.52 18.17 27.40
CA ILE A 76 -12.53 17.10 26.38
C ILE A 76 -12.12 17.67 25.03
N SER A 77 -12.66 18.84 24.66
CA SER A 77 -12.33 19.51 23.40
C SER A 77 -10.83 19.79 23.29
N LEU A 78 -10.19 20.23 24.37
CA LEU A 78 -8.75 20.49 24.42
C LEU A 78 -7.93 19.22 24.21
N ALA A 79 -8.34 18.08 24.78
CA ALA A 79 -7.67 16.80 24.57
C ALA A 79 -7.64 16.40 23.08
N PHE A 80 -8.75 16.64 22.37
CA PHE A 80 -8.86 16.33 20.95
C PHE A 80 -8.20 17.39 20.04
N LEU A 81 -8.22 18.67 20.40
CA LEU A 81 -7.45 19.71 19.70
C LEU A 81 -5.95 19.44 19.78
N LEU A 82 -5.46 18.95 20.93
CA LEU A 82 -4.06 18.53 21.13
C LEU A 82 -3.77 17.11 20.59
N SER A 83 -4.65 16.56 19.77
CA SER A 83 -4.51 15.22 19.19
C SER A 83 -3.15 14.93 18.55
N PRO A 84 -2.53 15.82 17.73
CA PRO A 84 -1.23 15.54 17.13
C PRO A 84 -0.11 15.29 18.13
N ILE A 85 -0.15 15.96 19.27
CA ILE A 85 0.88 15.93 20.32
C ILE A 85 0.59 14.81 21.33
N PHE A 86 -0.69 14.57 21.63
CA PHE A 86 -1.08 13.70 22.74
C PHE A 86 -1.75 12.40 22.29
N LEU A 87 -2.80 12.47 21.48
CA LEU A 87 -3.61 11.30 21.12
C LEU A 87 -3.01 10.46 19.99
N ARG A 88 -2.44 11.08 18.95
CA ARG A 88 -1.85 10.36 17.80
C ARG A 88 -0.69 9.43 18.21
N PRO A 89 0.26 9.84 19.07
CA PRO A 89 1.30 8.93 19.56
C PRO A 89 0.72 7.72 20.30
N ILE A 90 -0.28 7.94 21.17
CA ILE A 90 -0.95 6.85 21.90
C ILE A 90 -1.68 5.93 20.92
N LEU A 91 -2.44 6.47 19.96
CA LEU A 91 -3.12 5.69 18.93
C LEU A 91 -2.16 4.82 18.11
N ASN A 92 -0.99 5.35 17.78
CA ASN A 92 0.01 4.59 17.05
C ASN A 92 0.58 3.43 17.89
N LEU A 93 0.81 3.65 19.19
CA LEU A 93 1.23 2.60 20.11
C LEU A 93 0.15 1.53 20.27
N THR A 94 -1.09 1.92 20.52
CA THR A 94 -2.20 0.98 20.69
C THR A 94 -2.47 0.18 19.43
N LYS A 95 -2.40 0.78 18.23
CA LYS A 95 -2.53 0.05 16.96
C LYS A 95 -1.36 -0.88 16.69
N THR A 96 -0.12 -0.44 16.95
CA THR A 96 1.07 -1.25 16.67
C THR A 96 1.14 -2.47 17.57
N TYR A 97 0.88 -2.29 18.86
CA TYR A 97 0.97 -3.34 19.88
C TYR A 97 -0.40 -3.93 20.26
N GLN A 98 -1.43 -3.62 19.48
CA GLN A 98 -2.83 -4.07 19.60
C GLN A 98 -3.51 -3.80 20.95
N LEU A 99 -2.94 -2.94 21.79
CA LEU A 99 -3.38 -2.60 23.16
C LEU A 99 -4.83 -2.10 23.15
N SER A 100 -5.72 -2.76 23.90
CA SER A 100 -7.17 -2.48 23.89
C SER A 100 -7.66 -1.63 25.07
N SER A 101 -6.84 -1.46 26.12
CA SER A 101 -7.18 -0.65 27.29
C SER A 101 -5.99 0.17 27.83
N LEU A 102 -6.29 1.16 28.66
CA LEU A 102 -5.24 1.93 29.36
C LEU A 102 -4.40 1.04 30.27
N ALA A 103 -5.01 0.03 30.91
CA ALA A 103 -4.28 -0.93 31.73
C ALA A 103 -3.27 -1.73 30.89
N ASP A 104 -3.64 -2.15 29.68
CA ASP A 104 -2.70 -2.81 28.77
C ASP A 104 -1.54 -1.88 28.40
N LEU A 105 -1.84 -0.61 28.12
CA LEU A 105 -0.83 0.39 27.76
C LEU A 105 0.18 0.63 28.89
N LEU A 106 -0.29 0.78 30.13
CA LEU A 106 0.58 0.98 31.28
C LEU A 106 1.31 -0.32 31.68
N ALA A 107 0.64 -1.48 31.61
CA ALA A 107 1.28 -2.78 31.83
C ALA A 107 2.40 -3.05 30.82
N PHE A 108 2.17 -2.67 29.55
CA PHE A 108 3.15 -2.76 28.47
C PHE A 108 4.33 -1.81 28.73
N ARG A 109 4.08 -0.52 28.96
CA ARG A 109 5.10 0.51 29.20
C ARG A 109 6.03 0.19 30.38
N TYR A 110 5.47 -0.34 31.46
CA TYR A 110 6.20 -0.64 32.69
C TYR A 110 6.62 -2.11 32.81
N ARG A 111 6.32 -2.95 31.80
CA ARG A 111 6.55 -4.40 31.78
C ARG A 111 6.18 -5.06 33.12
N SER A 112 4.95 -4.82 33.57
CA SER A 112 4.46 -5.32 34.85
C SER A 112 2.97 -5.64 34.81
N PRO A 113 2.56 -6.89 35.08
CA PRO A 113 1.14 -7.25 35.21
C PRO A 113 0.44 -6.47 36.33
N TRP A 114 1.13 -6.27 37.45
CA TRP A 114 0.63 -5.50 38.60
C TRP A 114 0.29 -4.04 38.25
N ALA A 115 1.00 -3.44 37.29
CA ALA A 115 0.67 -2.09 36.82
C ALA A 115 -0.72 -2.06 36.14
N GLY A 116 -1.05 -3.08 35.33
CA GLY A 116 -2.37 -3.23 34.73
C GLY A 116 -3.45 -3.53 35.75
N THR A 117 -3.19 -4.46 36.69
CA THR A 117 -4.11 -4.79 37.80
C THR A 117 -4.45 -3.58 38.66
N LEU A 118 -3.44 -2.81 39.09
CA LEU A 118 -3.65 -1.60 39.89
C LEU A 118 -4.46 -0.55 39.12
N THR A 119 -4.12 -0.33 37.85
CA THR A 119 -4.87 0.58 36.96
C THR A 119 -6.34 0.17 36.85
N THR A 120 -6.61 -1.13 36.73
CA THR A 120 -7.96 -1.68 36.60
C THR A 120 -8.78 -1.49 37.86
N LEU A 121 -8.19 -1.74 39.04
CA LEU A 121 -8.87 -1.54 40.32
C LEU A 121 -9.23 -0.07 40.55
N VAL A 122 -8.30 0.85 40.28
CA VAL A 122 -8.54 2.29 40.45
C VAL A 122 -9.60 2.79 39.47
N MET A 123 -9.58 2.34 38.22
CA MET A 123 -10.64 2.65 37.25
C MET A 123 -12.00 2.11 37.70
N MET A 124 -12.06 0.86 38.17
CA MET A 124 -13.30 0.26 38.65
C MET A 124 -13.91 1.07 39.79
N MET A 125 -13.11 1.55 40.75
CA MET A 125 -13.57 2.42 41.83
C MET A 125 -14.15 3.75 41.32
N GLY A 126 -13.50 4.39 40.34
CA GLY A 126 -13.99 5.65 39.75
C GLY A 126 -15.25 5.49 38.89
N VAL A 127 -15.44 4.31 38.28
CA VAL A 127 -16.58 4.03 37.38
C VAL A 127 -17.88 3.70 38.13
N MET A 128 -17.82 3.12 39.34
CA MET A 128 -19.03 2.78 40.10
C MET A 128 -19.96 3.98 40.37
N PRO A 129 -19.45 5.14 40.85
CA PRO A 129 -20.21 6.39 40.92
C PRO A 129 -20.86 6.81 39.59
N LEU A 130 -20.14 6.63 38.47
CA LEU A 130 -20.62 7.05 37.15
C LEU A 130 -21.77 6.17 36.67
N LEU A 131 -21.70 4.86 36.88
CA LEU A 131 -22.78 3.91 36.59
C LEU A 131 -24.01 4.20 37.45
N SER A 132 -23.81 4.45 38.75
CA SER A 132 -24.88 4.80 39.68
C SER A 132 -25.65 6.05 39.23
N LEU A 133 -24.92 7.11 38.82
CA LEU A 133 -25.53 8.34 38.30
C LEU A 133 -26.41 8.08 37.07
N GLN A 134 -25.97 7.22 36.14
CA GLN A 134 -26.76 6.93 34.94
C GLN A 134 -28.09 6.24 35.31
N ILE A 135 -28.05 5.28 36.24
CA ILE A 135 -29.23 4.54 36.70
C ILE A 135 -30.19 5.50 37.42
N GLN A 136 -29.65 6.33 38.30
CA GLN A 136 -30.43 7.28 39.07
C GLN A 136 -31.14 8.31 38.19
N ALA A 137 -30.46 8.90 37.21
CA ALA A 137 -31.07 9.89 36.33
C ALA A 137 -32.29 9.33 35.58
N VAL A 138 -32.21 8.09 35.12
CA VAL A 138 -33.34 7.41 34.46
C VAL A 138 -34.46 7.11 35.46
N ALA A 139 -34.15 6.64 36.66
CA ALA A 139 -35.15 6.38 37.69
C ALA A 139 -35.88 7.68 38.13
N ASN A 140 -35.12 8.76 38.33
CA ASN A 140 -35.65 10.06 38.74
C ASN A 140 -36.58 10.64 37.69
N ILE A 141 -36.19 10.58 36.40
CA ILE A 141 -37.04 11.16 35.35
C ILE A 141 -38.34 10.37 35.17
N VAL A 142 -38.30 9.04 35.26
CA VAL A 142 -39.52 8.24 35.21
C VAL A 142 -40.39 8.50 36.45
N GLY A 143 -39.80 8.69 37.63
CA GLY A 143 -40.52 9.10 38.83
C GLY A 143 -41.19 10.47 38.73
N LEU A 144 -40.54 11.45 38.09
CA LEU A 144 -41.11 12.78 37.81
C LEU A 144 -42.30 12.71 36.84
N LEU A 145 -42.23 11.83 35.85
CA LEU A 145 -43.28 11.66 34.84
C LEU A 145 -44.43 10.75 35.30
N SER A 146 -44.16 9.83 36.22
CA SER A 146 -45.11 8.85 36.77
C SER A 146 -44.98 8.77 38.31
N PRO A 147 -45.56 9.73 39.06
CA PRO A 147 -45.36 9.88 40.50
C PRO A 147 -45.79 8.68 41.36
N ASP A 148 -46.73 7.87 40.87
CA ASP A 148 -47.26 6.70 41.60
C ASP A 148 -46.29 5.50 41.61
N ALA A 149 -45.19 5.57 40.86
CA ALA A 149 -44.24 4.47 40.73
C ALA A 149 -43.12 4.55 41.77
N SER A 150 -42.80 3.40 42.39
CA SER A 150 -41.64 3.30 43.29
C SER A 150 -40.33 3.46 42.51
N GLN A 151 -39.56 4.50 42.83
CA GLN A 151 -38.26 4.82 42.23
C GLN A 151 -37.26 3.65 42.29
N THR A 152 -37.29 2.89 43.39
CA THR A 152 -36.55 1.63 43.59
C THR A 152 -36.89 0.59 42.53
N THR A 153 -38.17 0.37 42.27
CA THR A 153 -38.64 -0.58 41.25
C THR A 153 -38.26 -0.12 39.86
N LEU A 154 -38.34 1.19 39.58
CA LEU A 154 -37.93 1.77 38.30
C LEU A 154 -36.45 1.53 38.01
N ALA A 155 -35.58 1.83 38.98
CA ALA A 155 -34.15 1.59 38.87
C ALA A 155 -33.83 0.09 38.66
N LEU A 156 -34.52 -0.80 39.39
CA LEU A 156 -34.34 -2.25 39.25
C LEU A 156 -34.73 -2.73 37.85
N SER A 157 -35.90 -2.34 37.34
CA SER A 157 -36.38 -2.70 36.02
C SER A 157 -35.46 -2.20 34.91
N PHE A 158 -34.95 -0.98 35.04
CA PHE A 158 -33.97 -0.43 34.10
C PHE A 158 -32.65 -1.21 34.11
N CYS A 159 -32.13 -1.58 35.30
CA CYS A 159 -30.92 -2.39 35.43
C CYS A 159 -31.06 -3.78 34.79
N ILE A 160 -32.20 -4.45 34.97
CA ILE A 160 -32.48 -5.75 34.34
C ILE A 160 -32.47 -5.60 32.82
N LEU A 161 -33.18 -4.59 32.30
CA LEU A 161 -33.29 -4.31 30.87
C LEU A 161 -31.91 -4.02 30.26
N ILE A 162 -31.16 -3.08 30.83
CA ILE A 162 -29.84 -2.69 30.29
C ILE A 162 -28.81 -3.82 30.40
N THR A 163 -28.89 -4.67 31.44
CA THR A 163 -28.03 -5.86 31.56
C THR A 163 -28.27 -6.85 30.42
N LEU A 164 -29.54 -7.13 30.12
CA LEU A 164 -29.92 -8.03 29.03
C LEU A 164 -29.41 -7.49 27.68
N PHE A 165 -29.61 -6.20 27.41
CA PHE A 165 -29.11 -5.56 26.20
C PHE A 165 -27.57 -5.56 26.14
N ALA A 166 -26.88 -5.20 27.23
CA ALA A 166 -25.42 -5.19 27.28
C ALA A 166 -24.80 -6.58 27.03
N ILE A 167 -25.43 -7.65 27.53
CA ILE A 167 -25.00 -9.03 27.25
C ILE A 167 -25.17 -9.39 25.76
N PHE A 168 -26.29 -8.98 25.15
CA PHE A 168 -26.52 -9.23 23.72
C PHE A 168 -25.48 -8.52 22.84
N PHE A 169 -25.18 -7.25 23.13
CA PHE A 169 -24.12 -6.50 22.44
C PHE A 169 -22.72 -7.09 22.71
N GLY A 170 -22.41 -7.43 23.95
CA GLY A 170 -21.06 -7.84 24.35
C GLY A 170 -20.68 -9.30 24.03
N THR A 171 -21.64 -10.16 23.67
CA THR A 171 -21.39 -11.61 23.49
C THR A 171 -21.98 -12.24 22.23
N GLY A 172 -22.28 -11.44 21.20
CA GLY A 172 -22.67 -11.96 19.89
C GLY A 172 -21.63 -12.93 19.28
N LYS A 173 -22.11 -14.00 18.61
CA LYS A 173 -21.30 -15.05 17.94
C LYS A 173 -20.28 -14.52 16.89
N GLY A 174 -19.04 -14.24 17.27
CA GLY A 174 -17.93 -14.00 16.32
C GLY A 174 -16.99 -12.89 16.78
N SER A 175 -15.79 -13.27 17.21
CA SER A 175 -14.68 -12.38 17.63
C SER A 175 -13.96 -11.76 16.41
N GLY A 176 -14.72 -11.26 15.44
CA GLY A 176 -14.21 -10.71 14.18
C GLY A 176 -14.36 -9.18 14.13
N ARG A 177 -13.40 -8.53 13.47
CA ARG A 177 -13.27 -7.08 13.27
C ARG A 177 -14.51 -6.42 12.62
N GLU A 178 -15.33 -7.18 11.92
CA GLU A 178 -16.58 -6.76 11.25
C GLU A 178 -17.72 -6.44 12.23
N ARG A 179 -17.69 -6.96 13.47
CA ARG A 179 -18.81 -6.79 14.40
C ARG A 179 -18.79 -5.50 15.20
N HIS A 180 -17.62 -4.87 15.34
CA HIS A 180 -17.53 -3.61 16.06
C HIS A 180 -18.09 -2.41 15.28
N GLU A 181 -18.22 -2.52 13.95
CA GLU A 181 -18.87 -1.50 13.13
C GLU A 181 -20.33 -1.27 13.55
N GLY A 182 -21.05 -2.34 13.92
CA GLY A 182 -22.42 -2.27 14.43
C GLY A 182 -22.53 -1.49 15.75
N LEU A 183 -21.62 -1.77 16.71
CA LEU A 183 -21.57 -1.05 17.98
C LEU A 183 -21.28 0.45 17.78
N VAL A 184 -20.29 0.77 16.94
CA VAL A 184 -19.91 2.16 16.64
C VAL A 184 -21.07 2.92 16.00
N MET A 185 -21.80 2.31 15.06
CA MET A 185 -22.99 2.90 14.44
C MET A 185 -24.11 3.17 15.45
N THR A 186 -24.39 2.23 16.34
CA THR A 186 -25.40 2.40 17.38
C THR A 186 -25.08 3.58 18.30
N ILE A 187 -23.83 3.71 18.73
CA ILE A 187 -23.39 4.80 19.60
C ILE A 187 -23.42 6.15 18.87
N ALA A 188 -23.05 6.16 17.59
CA ALA A 188 -23.13 7.35 16.75
C ALA A 188 -24.58 7.84 16.61
N PHE A 189 -25.52 6.92 16.35
CA PHE A 189 -26.95 7.21 16.30
C PHE A 189 -27.47 7.71 17.65
N GLU A 190 -27.11 7.04 18.74
CA GLU A 190 -27.48 7.46 20.10
C GLU A 190 -27.03 8.91 20.39
N SER A 191 -25.78 9.24 20.07
CA SER A 191 -25.22 10.59 20.26
C SER A 191 -25.92 11.63 19.38
N LEU A 192 -26.32 11.26 18.16
CA LEU A 192 -27.14 12.11 17.30
C LEU A 192 -28.52 12.37 17.90
N VAL A 193 -29.18 11.35 18.47
CA VAL A 193 -30.47 11.51 19.15
C VAL A 193 -30.36 12.49 20.32
N LYS A 194 -29.31 12.39 21.15
CA LYS A 194 -29.08 13.34 22.26
C LYS A 194 -28.95 14.77 21.77
N LEU A 195 -28.13 14.96 20.74
CA LEU A 195 -27.87 16.29 20.17
C LEU A 195 -29.14 16.91 19.60
N VAL A 196 -29.88 16.14 18.79
CA VAL A 196 -31.14 16.62 18.19
C VAL A 196 -32.16 16.92 19.27
N ALA A 197 -32.34 16.02 20.26
CA ALA A 197 -33.28 16.24 21.35
C ALA A 197 -32.96 17.54 22.12
N LEU A 198 -31.69 17.74 22.49
CA LEU A 198 -31.28 18.92 23.26
C LEU A 198 -31.42 20.22 22.46
N LEU A 199 -31.08 20.22 21.16
CA LEU A 199 -31.28 21.38 20.28
C LEU A 199 -32.76 21.69 20.05
N LEU A 200 -33.61 20.68 19.89
CA LEU A 200 -35.05 20.86 19.76
C LEU A 200 -35.66 21.43 21.04
N VAL A 201 -35.29 20.92 22.21
CA VAL A 201 -35.75 21.46 23.50
C VAL A 201 -35.21 22.88 23.72
N GLY A 202 -33.97 23.18 23.32
CA GLY A 202 -33.43 24.54 23.35
C GLY A 202 -34.16 25.50 22.42
N GLY A 203 -34.49 25.07 21.20
CA GLY A 203 -35.32 25.83 20.28
C GLY A 203 -36.72 26.09 20.85
N PHE A 204 -37.34 25.07 21.44
CA PHE A 204 -38.62 25.19 22.14
C PHE A 204 -38.53 26.18 23.31
N ALA A 205 -37.47 26.14 24.10
CA ALA A 205 -37.22 27.08 25.18
C ALA A 205 -37.21 28.54 24.68
N VAL A 206 -36.56 28.81 23.55
CA VAL A 206 -36.53 30.15 22.94
C VAL A 206 -37.89 30.55 22.36
N TYR A 207 -38.43 29.76 21.43
CA TYR A 207 -39.60 30.17 20.65
C TYR A 207 -40.93 30.00 21.38
N THR A 208 -41.09 28.99 22.22
CA THR A 208 -42.31 28.80 23.02
C THR A 208 -42.17 29.45 24.39
N GLY A 209 -40.99 29.33 25.04
CA GLY A 209 -40.76 29.92 26.35
C GLY A 209 -40.67 31.44 26.35
N PHE A 210 -40.00 32.03 25.33
CA PHE A 210 -39.83 33.48 25.22
C PHE A 210 -40.60 34.13 24.07
N GLY A 211 -40.96 33.37 23.02
CA GLY A 211 -41.63 33.89 21.82
C GLY A 211 -40.64 34.17 20.68
N SER A 212 -39.51 34.79 20.98
CA SER A 212 -38.43 35.05 20.03
C SER A 212 -37.08 35.19 20.75
N MET A 213 -35.98 35.18 19.98
CA MET A 213 -34.65 35.46 20.51
C MET A 213 -34.55 36.86 21.11
N ASP A 214 -35.18 37.85 20.47
CA ASP A 214 -35.19 39.24 20.95
C ASP A 214 -35.97 39.38 22.27
N ALA A 215 -37.09 38.66 22.40
CA ALA A 215 -37.87 38.65 23.63
C ALA A 215 -37.12 37.97 24.80
N MET A 216 -36.29 36.96 24.50
CA MET A 216 -35.40 36.37 25.50
C MET A 216 -34.32 37.36 25.94
N ASP A 217 -33.69 38.09 25.01
CA ASP A 217 -32.71 39.13 25.35
C ASP A 217 -33.34 40.25 26.19
N GLN A 218 -34.56 40.67 25.84
CA GLN A 218 -35.30 41.65 26.63
C GLN A 218 -35.57 41.15 28.06
N TRP A 219 -36.06 39.92 28.22
CA TRP A 219 -36.29 39.33 29.55
C TRP A 219 -34.99 39.21 30.36
N LEU A 220 -33.87 38.87 29.72
CA LEU A 220 -32.56 38.80 30.40
C LEU A 220 -32.10 40.17 30.91
N ARG A 221 -32.35 41.25 30.16
CA ARG A 221 -32.04 42.62 30.60
C ARG A 221 -32.87 43.06 31.80
N GLU A 222 -34.05 42.49 31.98
CA GLU A 222 -34.91 42.68 33.17
C GLU A 222 -34.42 41.88 34.39
N GLN A 223 -33.45 40.97 34.21
CA GLN A 223 -32.89 40.10 35.26
C GLN A 223 -31.37 40.32 35.44
N PRO A 224 -30.94 41.51 35.90
CA PRO A 224 -29.52 41.85 36.02
C PRO A 224 -28.77 40.94 37.01
N GLU A 225 -29.45 40.42 38.04
CA GLU A 225 -28.86 39.49 39.01
C GLU A 225 -28.44 38.16 38.37
N LEU A 226 -29.25 37.60 37.45
CA LEU A 226 -28.92 36.37 36.73
C LEU A 226 -27.70 36.57 35.80
N LEU A 227 -27.62 37.74 35.15
CA LEU A 227 -26.47 38.09 34.31
C LEU A 227 -25.20 38.32 35.14
N GLN A 228 -25.34 38.85 36.36
CA GLN A 228 -24.23 39.00 37.29
C GLN A 228 -23.75 37.64 37.80
N GLN A 229 -24.66 36.75 38.22
CA GLN A 229 -24.32 35.37 38.64
C GLN A 229 -23.62 34.58 37.53
N LEU A 230 -23.98 34.78 36.25
CA LEU A 230 -23.26 34.17 35.13
C LEU A 230 -21.81 34.64 35.02
N LYS A 231 -21.54 35.91 35.35
CA LYS A 231 -20.25 36.57 35.26
C LYS A 231 -19.40 36.42 36.51
N GLU A 232 -20.01 36.16 37.66
CA GLU A 232 -19.29 35.86 38.88
C GLU A 232 -18.49 34.58 38.67
N PRO A 233 -17.15 34.65 38.77
CA PRO A 233 -16.34 33.48 38.51
C PRO A 233 -16.69 32.41 39.55
N ALA A 234 -16.94 31.18 39.08
CA ALA A 234 -16.82 30.00 39.93
C ALA A 234 -15.56 30.16 40.78
N PRO A 235 -15.56 29.77 42.07
CA PRO A 235 -14.52 30.28 42.95
C PRO A 235 -13.14 29.92 42.38
N PRO A 236 -12.10 30.74 42.59
CA PRO A 236 -10.86 30.64 41.82
C PRO A 236 -10.28 29.21 41.86
N GLY A 237 -9.98 28.65 40.68
CA GLY A 237 -9.39 27.31 40.53
C GLY A 237 -10.34 26.17 40.16
N THR A 238 -11.66 26.25 40.39
CA THR A 238 -12.59 25.13 40.07
C THR A 238 -12.65 24.85 38.58
N PHE A 239 -12.74 25.91 37.77
CA PHE A 239 -12.80 25.82 36.32
C PHE A 239 -11.58 25.08 35.78
N GLN A 240 -10.38 25.47 36.21
CA GLN A 240 -9.11 24.86 35.77
C GLN A 240 -9.02 23.38 36.18
N VAL A 241 -9.42 23.06 37.42
CA VAL A 241 -9.44 21.67 37.91
C VAL A 241 -10.41 20.83 37.07
N MET A 242 -11.62 21.33 36.78
CA MET A 242 -12.58 20.60 35.95
C MET A 242 -12.13 20.44 34.51
N VAL A 243 -11.56 21.48 33.90
CA VAL A 243 -10.94 21.37 32.57
C VAL A 243 -9.88 20.26 32.57
N LEU A 244 -9.02 20.21 33.60
CA LEU A 244 -7.96 19.19 33.70
C LEU A 244 -8.51 17.77 33.94
N VAL A 245 -9.53 17.64 34.79
CA VAL A 245 -10.22 16.35 35.04
C VAL A 245 -10.82 15.83 33.75
N PHE A 246 -11.57 16.65 33.02
CA PHE A 246 -12.22 16.23 31.78
C PHE A 246 -11.25 16.06 30.60
N PHE A 247 -10.17 16.84 30.55
CA PHE A 247 -9.04 16.61 29.65
C PHE A 247 -8.42 15.22 29.87
N THR A 248 -8.20 14.86 31.14
CA THR A 248 -7.63 13.55 31.48
C THR A 248 -8.65 12.44 31.20
N ALA A 249 -9.91 12.63 31.57
CA ALA A 249 -10.97 11.65 31.39
C ALA A 249 -11.20 11.29 29.92
N ALA A 250 -11.01 12.24 28.99
CA ALA A 250 -11.08 12.02 27.54
C ALA A 250 -10.10 10.95 27.03
N VAL A 251 -9.04 10.65 27.79
CA VAL A 251 -8.05 9.62 27.43
C VAL A 251 -8.06 8.47 28.43
N ALA A 252 -8.19 8.77 29.71
CA ALA A 252 -8.03 7.78 30.77
C ALA A 252 -9.26 6.88 30.93
N THR A 253 -10.48 7.42 30.78
CA THR A 253 -11.69 6.63 31.10
C THR A 253 -11.84 5.43 30.17
N PRO A 254 -12.29 4.26 30.67
CA PRO A 254 -12.31 3.01 29.89
C PRO A 254 -13.10 3.13 28.59
N GLN A 255 -14.27 3.77 28.64
CA GLN A 255 -15.12 3.97 27.47
C GLN A 255 -14.46 4.86 26.40
N MET A 256 -13.75 5.92 26.81
CA MET A 256 -13.09 6.80 25.85
C MET A 256 -11.84 6.20 25.29
N PHE A 257 -11.05 5.53 26.12
CA PHE A 257 -9.86 4.83 25.66
C PHE A 257 -10.25 3.78 24.61
N TYR A 258 -11.28 2.99 24.90
CA TYR A 258 -11.81 1.97 24.00
C TYR A 258 -12.27 2.57 22.67
N MET A 259 -13.15 3.58 22.69
CA MET A 259 -13.67 4.19 21.45
C MET A 259 -12.61 4.99 20.67
N THR A 260 -11.71 5.70 21.36
CA THR A 260 -10.70 6.54 20.72
C THR A 260 -9.59 5.73 20.08
N PHE A 261 -9.17 4.63 20.72
CA PHE A 261 -7.98 3.90 20.30
C PHE A 261 -8.27 2.50 19.76
N HIS A 262 -9.14 1.72 20.40
CA HIS A 262 -9.42 0.34 20.00
C HIS A 262 -10.35 0.28 18.79
N GLU A 263 -11.43 1.07 18.79
CA GLU A 263 -12.43 1.06 17.71
C GLU A 263 -12.11 1.96 16.52
N ASN A 264 -10.94 2.61 16.55
CA ASN A 264 -10.51 3.48 15.47
C ASN A 264 -9.96 2.68 14.29
N ASN A 265 -10.81 2.40 13.30
CA ASN A 265 -10.42 1.60 12.13
C ASN A 265 -9.75 2.39 11.00
N HIS A 266 -9.73 3.73 11.03
CA HIS A 266 -9.24 4.55 9.91
C HIS A 266 -8.12 5.52 10.32
N PRO A 267 -6.95 5.54 9.65
CA PRO A 267 -5.82 6.40 10.00
C PRO A 267 -6.13 7.91 10.07
N ARG A 268 -7.11 8.39 9.30
CA ARG A 268 -7.50 9.80 9.24
C ARG A 268 -8.64 10.18 10.20
N ALA A 269 -9.33 9.21 10.80
CA ALA A 269 -10.50 9.46 11.64
C ALA A 269 -10.19 10.36 12.86
N LEU A 270 -9.05 10.13 13.51
CA LEU A 270 -8.64 10.93 14.66
C LEU A 270 -8.31 12.40 14.28
N THR A 271 -7.92 12.65 13.03
CA THR A 271 -7.65 14.01 12.52
C THR A 271 -8.94 14.77 12.26
N ILE A 272 -10.00 14.09 11.82
CA ILE A 272 -11.30 14.73 11.65
C ILE A 272 -11.96 14.94 13.02
N ALA A 273 -11.81 13.96 13.93
CA ALA A 273 -12.29 14.06 15.30
C ALA A 273 -11.67 15.22 16.10
N SER A 274 -10.45 15.67 15.75
CA SER A 274 -9.80 16.80 16.45
C SER A 274 -10.58 18.11 16.35
N TRP A 275 -11.41 18.27 15.31
CA TRP A 275 -12.32 19.43 15.14
C TRP A 275 -13.79 19.05 15.28
N GLY A 276 -14.17 17.85 14.81
CA GLY A 276 -15.55 17.37 14.85
C GLY A 276 -16.08 17.19 16.27
N LEU A 277 -15.27 16.66 17.21
CA LEU A 277 -15.72 16.46 18.59
C LEU A 277 -15.87 17.78 19.36
N PRO A 278 -14.94 18.76 19.26
CA PRO A 278 -15.17 20.11 19.77
C PRO A 278 -16.44 20.76 19.24
N LEU A 279 -16.73 20.62 17.94
CA LEU A 279 -17.97 21.14 17.35
C LEU A 279 -19.21 20.45 17.95
N TYR A 280 -19.18 19.14 18.14
CA TYR A 280 -20.27 18.39 18.77
C TYR A 280 -20.56 18.90 20.19
N PHE A 281 -19.52 19.07 21.02
CA PHE A 281 -19.68 19.58 22.39
C PHE A 281 -20.10 21.05 22.43
N LEU A 282 -19.66 21.87 21.49
CA LEU A 282 -20.15 23.24 21.33
C LEU A 282 -21.66 23.23 21.10
N LEU A 283 -22.14 22.44 20.13
CA LEU A 283 -23.57 22.34 19.82
C LEU A 283 -24.41 21.82 20.99
N LEU A 284 -23.89 20.88 21.79
CA LEU A 284 -24.55 20.43 23.02
C LEU A 284 -24.60 21.52 24.11
N SER A 285 -23.61 22.39 24.18
CA SER A 285 -23.52 23.42 25.23
C SER A 285 -24.41 24.64 24.99
N LEU A 286 -24.75 24.93 23.72
CA LEU A 286 -25.57 26.09 23.30
C LEU A 286 -26.98 26.12 23.93
N PRO A 287 -27.79 25.05 23.86
CA PRO A 287 -29.17 25.07 24.37
C PRO A 287 -29.28 25.09 25.91
N VAL A 288 -28.20 24.85 26.65
CA VAL A 288 -28.21 24.72 28.12
C VAL A 288 -28.74 25.99 28.80
N LEU A 289 -28.24 27.16 28.42
CA LEU A 289 -28.66 28.45 29.01
C LEU A 289 -30.10 28.81 28.65
N PRO A 290 -30.54 28.74 27.37
CA PRO A 290 -31.95 28.94 27.01
C PRO A 290 -32.91 28.02 27.79
N ILE A 291 -32.57 26.74 27.95
CA ILE A 291 -33.39 25.79 28.71
C ILE A 291 -33.48 26.19 30.19
N LEU A 292 -32.33 26.54 30.78
CA LEU A 292 -32.29 27.02 32.16
C LEU A 292 -33.20 28.24 32.36
N TRP A 293 -33.04 29.27 31.53
CA TRP A 293 -33.79 30.51 31.65
C TRP A 293 -35.28 30.32 31.39
N ALA A 294 -35.67 29.50 30.42
CA ALA A 294 -37.07 29.21 30.16
C ALA A 294 -37.75 28.48 31.33
N GLY A 295 -37.02 27.58 32.02
CA GLY A 295 -37.51 26.89 33.21
C GLY A 295 -37.66 27.84 34.42
N LEU A 296 -36.70 28.76 34.60
CA LEU A 296 -36.79 29.81 35.61
C LEU A 296 -37.97 30.76 35.36
N LYS A 297 -38.15 31.19 34.10
CA LYS A 297 -39.29 32.04 33.69
C LYS A 297 -40.63 31.34 33.90
N ALA A 298 -40.71 30.03 33.64
CA ALA A 298 -41.91 29.24 33.87
C ALA A 298 -42.25 29.05 35.36
N GLY A 299 -41.32 29.37 36.27
CA GLY A 299 -41.50 29.15 37.71
C GLY A 299 -41.53 27.67 38.09
N SER A 300 -40.79 26.82 37.37
CA SER A 300 -40.78 25.37 37.60
C SER A 300 -40.37 25.03 39.04
N ALA A 301 -41.16 24.17 39.70
CA ALA A 301 -40.84 23.66 41.04
C ALA A 301 -39.92 22.42 41.01
N ASN A 302 -39.60 21.91 39.81
CA ASN A 302 -38.77 20.72 39.63
C ASN A 302 -37.27 21.05 39.76
N PRO A 303 -36.41 20.06 40.06
CA PRO A 303 -34.96 20.27 40.08
C PRO A 303 -34.44 20.72 38.70
N MET A 304 -33.56 21.73 38.71
CA MET A 304 -33.04 22.40 37.51
C MET A 304 -32.31 21.44 36.56
N GLU A 305 -31.74 20.35 37.07
CA GLU A 305 -31.11 19.30 36.27
C GLU A 305 -32.04 18.64 35.26
N TYR A 306 -33.35 18.59 35.55
CA TYR A 306 -34.32 17.90 34.71
C TYR A 306 -35.14 18.86 33.83
N PHE A 307 -34.76 20.14 33.76
CA PHE A 307 -35.43 21.13 32.90
C PHE A 307 -35.45 20.75 31.43
N THR A 308 -34.50 19.94 30.96
CA THR A 308 -34.54 19.39 29.59
C THR A 308 -35.76 18.52 29.31
N VAL A 309 -36.45 18.04 30.34
CA VAL A 309 -37.68 17.24 30.26
C VAL A 309 -38.87 17.99 30.84
N THR A 310 -38.72 18.56 32.03
CA THR A 310 -39.84 19.18 32.75
C THR A 310 -40.33 20.45 32.09
N LEU A 311 -39.51 21.13 31.28
CA LEU A 311 -39.94 22.31 30.52
C LEU A 311 -41.14 21.99 29.60
N GLY A 312 -41.16 20.82 28.98
CA GLY A 312 -42.31 20.38 28.19
C GLY A 312 -43.58 20.26 29.07
N MET A 313 -43.43 19.77 30.29
CA MET A 313 -44.53 19.62 31.25
C MET A 313 -45.06 20.99 31.70
N ASP A 314 -44.14 21.92 31.99
CA ASP A 314 -44.46 23.27 32.49
C ASP A 314 -45.19 24.10 31.42
N TYR A 315 -44.85 23.91 30.15
CA TYR A 315 -45.47 24.60 29.01
C TYR A 315 -46.62 23.83 28.34
N GLY A 316 -47.08 22.72 28.90
CA GLY A 316 -48.26 22.03 28.35
C GLY A 316 -47.99 21.11 27.14
N SER A 317 -46.72 20.81 26.81
CA SER A 317 -46.34 20.02 25.63
C SER A 317 -45.87 18.59 25.95
N GLU A 318 -46.70 17.61 25.59
CA GLU A 318 -46.35 16.18 25.70
C GLU A 318 -45.16 15.82 24.80
N LEU A 319 -45.13 16.32 23.56
CA LEU A 319 -44.10 16.00 22.56
C LEU A 319 -42.69 16.37 23.07
N PHE A 320 -42.51 17.59 23.57
CA PHE A 320 -41.19 18.04 24.04
C PHE A 320 -40.79 17.38 25.37
N THR A 321 -41.76 16.97 26.18
CA THR A 321 -41.50 16.13 27.36
C THR A 321 -40.94 14.77 26.93
N LEU A 322 -41.57 14.12 25.94
CA LEU A 322 -41.11 12.83 25.42
C LEU A 322 -39.78 12.92 24.67
N ILE A 323 -39.54 13.99 23.89
CA ILE A 323 -38.24 14.24 23.24
C ILE A 323 -37.15 14.38 24.31
N GLY A 324 -37.40 15.18 25.35
CA GLY A 324 -36.51 15.32 26.49
C GLY A 324 -36.20 13.97 27.13
N PHE A 325 -37.24 13.15 27.38
CA PHE A 325 -37.14 11.84 28.01
C PHE A 325 -36.30 10.86 27.18
N VAL A 326 -36.55 10.76 25.87
CA VAL A 326 -35.77 9.90 24.96
C VAL A 326 -34.32 10.34 24.89
N GLY A 327 -34.05 11.65 24.84
CA GLY A 327 -32.68 12.17 24.89
C GLY A 327 -31.95 11.84 26.20
N GLY A 328 -32.67 11.87 27.32
CA GLY A 328 -32.15 11.46 28.64
C GLY A 328 -31.85 9.96 28.74
N LEU A 329 -32.78 9.12 28.27
CA LEU A 329 -32.59 7.67 28.20
C LEU A 329 -31.38 7.32 27.32
N SER A 330 -31.30 7.97 26.16
CA SER A 330 -30.16 7.89 25.25
C SER A 330 -28.85 8.28 25.95
N ALA A 331 -28.82 9.37 26.71
CA ALA A 331 -27.62 9.81 27.43
C ALA A 331 -27.10 8.78 28.45
N ALA A 332 -27.99 8.02 29.09
CA ALA A 332 -27.64 7.01 30.08
C ALA A 332 -27.27 5.65 29.46
N SER A 333 -28.05 5.15 28.50
CA SER A 333 -27.96 3.75 28.02
C SER A 333 -26.63 3.40 27.38
N GLY A 334 -26.15 4.19 26.41
CA GLY A 334 -24.94 3.82 25.66
C GLY A 334 -23.68 3.99 26.48
N LEU A 335 -23.64 4.94 27.42
CA LEU A 335 -22.52 5.03 28.35
C LEU A 335 -22.43 3.76 29.20
N ILE A 336 -23.55 3.27 29.77
CA ILE A 336 -23.57 2.02 30.56
C ILE A 336 -23.09 0.84 29.70
N ILE A 337 -23.56 0.71 28.46
CA ILE A 337 -23.18 -0.41 27.58
C ILE A 337 -21.68 -0.36 27.27
N VAL A 338 -21.15 0.79 26.84
CA VAL A 338 -19.74 0.90 26.41
C VAL A 338 -18.79 0.78 27.59
N ILE A 339 -19.10 1.42 28.73
CA ILE A 339 -18.22 1.38 29.90
C ILE A 339 -18.14 -0.03 30.50
N THR A 340 -19.26 -0.76 30.52
CA THR A 340 -19.29 -2.14 31.02
C THR A 340 -18.60 -3.10 30.05
N LEU A 341 -18.72 -2.88 28.74
CA LEU A 341 -18.00 -3.65 27.74
C LEU A 341 -16.49 -3.47 27.87
N ALA A 342 -16.02 -2.22 27.91
CA ALA A 342 -14.60 -1.89 28.04
C ALA A 342 -14.02 -2.41 29.36
N LEU A 343 -14.71 -2.16 30.47
CA LEU A 343 -14.25 -2.57 31.80
C LEU A 343 -14.32 -4.10 31.99
N SER A 344 -15.30 -4.80 31.39
CA SER A 344 -15.36 -6.27 31.44
C SER A 344 -14.13 -6.92 30.80
N THR A 345 -13.67 -6.42 29.65
CA THR A 345 -12.46 -6.90 28.98
C THR A 345 -11.22 -6.61 29.84
N MET A 346 -11.16 -5.42 30.44
CA MET A 346 -10.05 -4.99 31.30
C MET A 346 -9.96 -5.84 32.58
N CYS A 347 -11.08 -6.09 33.26
CA CYS A 347 -11.18 -6.97 34.43
C CYS A 347 -10.84 -8.42 34.08
N LEU A 348 -11.28 -8.91 32.93
CA LEU A 348 -10.96 -10.25 32.48
C LEU A 348 -9.45 -10.42 32.32
N ASN A 349 -8.78 -9.46 31.65
CA ASN A 349 -7.36 -9.53 31.35
C ASN A 349 -6.45 -9.32 32.57
N HIS A 350 -6.81 -8.40 33.47
CA HIS A 350 -5.91 -7.97 34.56
C HIS A 350 -6.32 -8.44 35.96
N LEU A 351 -7.53 -8.95 36.15
CA LEU A 351 -8.01 -9.47 37.43
C LEU A 351 -8.28 -10.98 37.38
N ILE A 352 -8.99 -11.46 36.34
CA ILE A 352 -9.40 -12.87 36.27
C ILE A 352 -8.28 -13.76 35.73
N LEU A 353 -7.78 -13.48 34.52
CA LEU A 353 -6.79 -14.34 33.85
C LEU A 353 -5.48 -14.56 34.65
N PRO A 354 -4.94 -13.57 35.38
CA PRO A 354 -3.74 -13.78 36.20
C PRO A 354 -3.97 -14.73 37.39
N VAL A 355 -5.21 -14.81 37.89
CA VAL A 355 -5.58 -15.60 39.07
C VAL A 355 -6.13 -16.98 38.67
N TRP A 356 -6.92 -17.04 37.61
CA TRP A 356 -7.58 -18.24 37.11
C TRP A 356 -7.34 -18.44 35.62
N GLN A 357 -6.51 -19.43 35.30
CA GLN A 357 -6.29 -19.87 33.92
C GLN A 357 -7.13 -21.10 33.59
N PRO A 358 -7.81 -21.14 32.44
CA PRO A 358 -8.56 -22.33 32.01
C PRO A 358 -7.63 -23.52 31.78
N THR A 359 -8.06 -24.72 32.16
CA THR A 359 -7.31 -25.96 31.90
C THR A 359 -7.42 -26.35 30.42
N ALA A 360 -6.36 -26.93 29.84
CA ALA A 360 -6.27 -27.27 28.40
C ALA A 360 -7.38 -28.19 27.84
N LYS A 361 -8.20 -28.81 28.70
CA LYS A 361 -9.36 -29.65 28.31
C LYS A 361 -10.66 -28.85 28.11
N GLN A 362 -10.73 -27.61 28.60
CA GLN A 362 -11.94 -26.78 28.51
C GLN A 362 -11.93 -25.94 27.23
N ASP A 363 -13.11 -25.71 26.65
CA ASP A 363 -13.29 -24.78 25.55
C ASP A 363 -13.08 -23.35 26.06
N ILE A 364 -11.86 -22.84 25.88
CA ILE A 364 -11.39 -21.52 26.34
C ILE A 364 -12.35 -20.43 25.87
N TYR A 365 -12.87 -20.53 24.64
CA TYR A 365 -13.80 -19.56 24.07
C TYR A 365 -15.10 -19.49 24.87
N ARG A 366 -15.70 -20.64 25.18
CA ARG A 366 -16.94 -20.72 25.95
C ARG A 366 -16.72 -20.22 27.37
N TRP A 367 -15.58 -20.54 27.98
CA TRP A 367 -15.22 -20.06 29.31
C TRP A 367 -15.08 -18.52 29.33
N LEU A 368 -14.35 -17.96 28.37
CA LEU A 368 -14.12 -16.53 28.23
C LEU A 368 -15.44 -15.76 28.08
N LEU A 369 -16.34 -16.26 27.22
CA LEU A 369 -17.66 -15.69 26.99
C LEU A 369 -18.51 -15.64 28.27
N TRP A 370 -18.59 -16.74 29.02
CA TRP A 370 -19.38 -16.78 30.27
C TRP A 370 -18.79 -15.87 31.36
N LYS A 371 -17.47 -15.83 31.49
CA LYS A 371 -16.81 -14.91 32.43
C LYS A 371 -17.05 -13.45 32.07
N ARG A 372 -17.04 -13.11 30.78
CA ARG A 372 -17.41 -11.77 30.30
C ARG A 372 -18.86 -11.41 30.63
N ARG A 373 -19.82 -12.31 30.41
CA ARG A 373 -21.24 -12.09 30.78
C ARG A 373 -21.40 -11.84 32.27
N LEU A 374 -20.77 -12.67 33.10
CA LEU A 374 -20.81 -12.53 34.54
C LEU A 374 -20.21 -11.19 35.00
N LEU A 375 -19.10 -10.76 34.39
CA LEU A 375 -18.49 -9.46 34.66
C LEU A 375 -19.40 -8.28 34.25
N ILE A 376 -20.01 -8.32 33.06
CA ILE A 376 -20.96 -7.28 32.62
C ILE A 376 -22.10 -7.15 33.64
N THR A 377 -22.70 -8.27 34.03
CA THR A 377 -23.75 -8.28 35.07
C THR A 377 -23.23 -7.72 36.40
N ALA A 378 -22.09 -8.21 36.89
CA ALA A 378 -21.54 -7.78 38.18
C ALA A 378 -21.23 -6.27 38.21
N LEU A 379 -20.74 -5.70 37.11
CA LEU A 379 -20.43 -4.27 37.02
C LEU A 379 -21.69 -3.39 37.03
N ILE A 380 -22.72 -3.75 36.27
CA ILE A 380 -24.00 -3.00 36.24
C ILE A 380 -24.67 -3.07 37.61
N TRP A 381 -24.74 -4.26 38.20
CA TRP A 381 -25.34 -4.46 39.52
C TRP A 381 -24.51 -3.84 40.64
N GLY A 382 -23.19 -3.73 40.49
CA GLY A 382 -22.33 -2.94 41.38
C GLY A 382 -22.69 -1.46 41.37
N GLY A 383 -22.95 -0.89 40.18
CA GLY A 383 -23.47 0.49 40.05
C GLY A 383 -24.86 0.67 40.68
N PHE A 384 -25.75 -0.32 40.53
CA PHE A 384 -27.06 -0.34 41.18
C PHE A 384 -26.96 -0.44 42.71
N LEU A 385 -26.04 -1.25 43.25
CA LEU A 385 -25.82 -1.32 44.70
C LEU A 385 -25.34 0.02 45.25
N PHE A 386 -24.47 0.72 44.51
CA PHE A 386 -24.00 2.06 44.88
C PHE A 386 -25.14 3.08 44.91
N TYR A 387 -26.19 2.91 44.09
CA TYR A 387 -27.40 3.75 44.13
C TYR A 387 -28.18 3.66 45.45
N TYR A 388 -28.10 2.54 46.20
CA TYR A 388 -28.73 2.40 47.52
C TYR A 388 -27.86 2.91 48.67
N MET A 389 -26.66 3.38 48.41
CA MET A 389 -25.79 3.86 49.47
C MET A 389 -26.39 5.12 50.12
N PRO A 390 -26.53 5.18 51.46
CA PRO A 390 -27.12 6.32 52.15
C PRO A 390 -26.36 7.60 51.77
N SER A 391 -27.03 8.50 51.07
CA SER A 391 -26.47 9.74 50.60
C SER A 391 -27.48 10.84 50.90
N ASP A 392 -27.07 11.84 51.71
CA ASP A 392 -27.84 13.07 51.83
C ASP A 392 -28.01 13.69 50.44
N ASP A 393 -29.13 14.35 50.17
CA ASP A 393 -29.51 14.84 48.83
C ASP A 393 -28.45 15.76 48.18
N GLN A 394 -27.59 16.41 48.99
CA GLN A 394 -26.44 17.20 48.51
C GLN A 394 -25.24 16.37 48.04
N SER A 395 -25.07 15.14 48.52
CA SER A 395 -23.88 14.29 48.30
C SER A 395 -23.86 13.62 46.92
N ILE A 396 -25.02 13.36 46.32
CA ILE A 396 -25.17 12.67 45.04
C ILE A 396 -24.54 13.46 43.88
N ARG A 397 -24.58 14.79 43.93
CA ARG A 397 -23.93 15.69 42.95
C ARG A 397 -22.40 15.59 43.00
N ALA A 398 -21.82 15.44 44.20
CA ALA A 398 -20.38 15.31 44.40
C ALA A 398 -19.85 13.95 43.94
N VAL A 399 -20.64 12.88 44.08
CA VAL A 399 -20.30 11.48 43.74
C VAL A 399 -19.74 11.33 42.33
N SER A 400 -20.39 11.92 41.32
CA SER A 400 -19.98 11.75 39.91
C SER A 400 -18.66 12.45 39.56
N ASN A 401 -18.50 13.69 40.04
CA ASN A 401 -17.26 14.46 39.90
C ASN A 401 -16.11 13.77 40.63
N ILE A 402 -16.35 13.22 41.81
CA ILE A 402 -15.36 12.44 42.59
C ILE A 402 -14.94 11.18 41.82
N GLY A 403 -15.86 10.47 41.18
CA GLY A 403 -15.55 9.34 40.30
C GLY A 403 -14.62 9.73 39.15
N LEU A 404 -14.90 10.84 38.46
CA LEU A 404 -14.06 11.38 37.38
C LEU A 404 -12.70 11.90 37.86
N ILE A 405 -12.63 12.48 39.06
CA ILE A 405 -11.36 12.89 39.68
C ILE A 405 -10.41 11.69 39.84
N GLY A 406 -10.93 10.48 40.06
CA GLY A 406 -10.11 9.26 40.08
C GLY A 406 -9.31 9.06 38.79
N SER A 407 -9.86 9.46 37.64
CA SER A 407 -9.15 9.37 36.35
C SER A 407 -7.95 10.33 36.25
N LEU A 408 -7.96 11.43 37.01
CA LEU A 408 -6.87 12.40 37.05
C LEU A 408 -5.55 11.78 37.56
N GLN A 409 -5.64 10.73 38.39
CA GLN A 409 -4.48 10.03 38.94
C GLN A 409 -3.64 9.32 37.88
N PHE A 410 -4.16 9.10 36.68
CA PHE A 410 -3.43 8.51 35.57
C PHE A 410 -2.68 9.53 34.71
N LEU A 411 -3.00 10.83 34.84
CA LEU A 411 -2.38 11.89 34.03
C LEU A 411 -0.84 11.87 34.10
N PRO A 412 -0.19 11.76 35.29
CA PRO A 412 1.27 11.72 35.37
C PRO A 412 1.87 10.53 34.59
N ALA A 413 1.22 9.38 34.66
CA ALA A 413 1.66 8.16 33.97
C ALA A 413 1.49 8.27 32.45
N ILE A 414 0.37 8.83 31.98
CA ILE A 414 0.10 9.06 30.54
C ILE A 414 1.10 10.07 29.96
N ILE A 415 1.48 11.12 30.70
CA ILE A 415 2.51 12.06 30.24
C ILE A 415 3.89 11.37 30.24
N ALA A 416 4.25 10.65 31.30
CA ALA A 416 5.53 9.97 31.41
C ALA A 416 5.71 8.83 30.39
N LEU A 417 4.62 8.20 29.97
CA LEU A 417 4.58 7.20 28.90
C LEU A 417 5.27 7.74 27.64
N LEU A 418 4.95 8.96 27.24
CA LEU A 418 5.39 9.57 25.97
C LEU A 418 6.69 10.37 26.11
N TYR A 419 6.84 11.11 27.22
CA TYR A 419 7.86 12.14 27.37
C TYR A 419 8.94 11.84 28.41
N TRP A 420 8.75 10.81 29.25
CA TRP A 420 9.71 10.50 30.31
C TRP A 420 10.13 9.02 30.34
N PRO A 421 11.09 8.62 29.48
CA PRO A 421 11.57 7.23 29.41
C PRO A 421 12.19 6.73 30.72
N ARG A 422 12.75 7.63 31.54
CA ARG A 422 13.38 7.29 32.83
C ARG A 422 12.38 6.87 33.92
N GLY A 423 11.11 7.22 33.79
CA GLY A 423 10.06 6.79 34.74
C GLY A 423 9.94 5.27 34.79
N ASN A 424 9.92 4.70 35.99
CA ASN A 424 9.92 3.25 36.21
C ASN A 424 8.66 2.74 36.94
N LYS A 425 8.47 1.42 36.95
CA LYS A 425 7.29 0.71 37.44
C LYS A 425 7.08 0.91 38.93
N LYS A 426 8.16 0.95 39.72
CA LYS A 426 8.08 1.17 41.17
C LYS A 426 7.59 2.58 41.46
N GLY A 427 8.11 3.56 40.73
CA GLY A 427 7.64 4.93 40.82
C GLY A 427 6.18 5.05 40.41
N PHE A 428 5.80 4.49 39.26
CA PHE A 428 4.42 4.53 38.79
C PHE A 428 3.45 3.95 39.82
N MET A 429 3.72 2.76 40.34
CA MET A 429 2.86 2.12 41.35
C MET A 429 2.82 2.91 42.65
N ALA A 430 3.95 3.46 43.12
CA ALA A 430 4.00 4.26 44.34
C ALA A 430 3.22 5.58 44.21
N GLY A 431 3.42 6.30 43.10
CA GLY A 431 2.70 7.54 42.81
C GLY A 431 1.20 7.31 42.69
N LEU A 432 0.78 6.32 41.90
CA LEU A 432 -0.62 5.97 41.72
C LEU A 432 -1.25 5.54 43.05
N ALA A 433 -0.57 4.72 43.86
CA ALA A 433 -1.08 4.28 45.16
C ALA A 433 -1.27 5.44 46.13
N VAL A 434 -0.30 6.36 46.24
CA VAL A 434 -0.38 7.52 47.15
C VAL A 434 -1.47 8.50 46.71
N GLY A 435 -1.51 8.86 45.43
CA GLY A 435 -2.55 9.76 44.91
C GLY A 435 -3.95 9.19 45.07
N THR A 436 -4.12 7.90 44.75
CA THR A 436 -5.38 7.19 44.94
C THR A 436 -5.76 7.09 46.41
N ALA A 437 -4.81 6.83 47.33
CA ALA A 437 -5.11 6.77 48.76
C ALA A 437 -5.63 8.10 49.29
N ILE A 438 -5.03 9.23 48.90
CA ILE A 438 -5.52 10.57 49.27
C ILE A 438 -6.92 10.80 48.70
N TRP A 439 -7.14 10.49 47.42
CA TRP A 439 -8.47 10.60 46.79
C TRP A 439 -9.51 9.72 47.50
N VAL A 440 -9.20 8.47 47.83
CA VAL A 440 -10.13 7.57 48.52
C VAL A 440 -10.45 8.06 49.92
N ILE A 441 -9.44 8.39 50.72
CA ILE A 441 -9.62 8.77 52.13
C ILE A 441 -10.36 10.09 52.28
N PHE A 442 -10.06 11.08 51.44
CA PHE A 442 -10.56 12.45 51.61
C PHE A 442 -11.72 12.83 50.70
N LEU A 443 -11.97 12.09 49.61
CA LEU A 443 -13.07 12.39 48.68
C LEU A 443 -14.09 11.27 48.59
N VAL A 444 -13.66 10.01 48.46
CA VAL A 444 -14.60 8.88 48.29
C VAL A 444 -15.22 8.46 49.63
N LEU A 445 -14.40 8.23 50.66
CA LEU A 445 -14.84 7.71 51.95
C LEU A 445 -15.82 8.64 52.69
N PRO A 446 -15.64 9.98 52.72
CA PRO A 446 -16.57 10.87 53.43
C PRO A 446 -17.98 10.84 52.83
N VAL A 447 -18.07 10.66 51.51
CA VAL A 447 -19.35 10.54 50.78
C VAL A 447 -20.04 9.21 51.08
N ILE A 448 -19.28 8.13 51.18
CA ILE A 448 -19.77 6.77 51.47
C ILE A 448 -20.17 6.60 52.94
N ALA A 449 -19.36 7.13 53.86
CA ALA A 449 -19.50 6.89 55.29
C ALA A 449 -20.40 7.93 55.98
N SER A 450 -20.91 8.93 55.25
CA SER A 450 -21.69 10.08 55.79
C SER A 450 -21.02 10.77 56.99
N THR A 451 -19.70 10.64 57.11
CA THR A 451 -18.91 11.06 58.26
C THR A 451 -17.60 11.66 57.78
N ASN A 452 -17.25 12.85 58.30
CA ASN A 452 -15.94 13.46 58.09
C ASN A 452 -14.91 12.76 59.01
N LEU A 453 -14.55 11.50 58.71
CA LEU A 453 -13.62 10.72 59.53
C LEU A 453 -12.24 11.40 59.70
N VAL A 454 -11.79 12.16 58.69
CA VAL A 454 -10.50 12.85 58.70
C VAL A 454 -10.63 14.19 57.95
N THR A 455 -10.65 15.31 58.68
CA THR A 455 -10.54 16.64 58.07
C THR A 455 -9.07 16.99 57.88
N LEU A 456 -8.62 17.16 56.63
CA LEU A 456 -7.25 17.58 56.33
C LEU A 456 -7.14 19.11 56.46
N GLY A 457 -7.19 19.62 57.68
CA GLY A 457 -7.26 21.07 57.94
C GLY A 457 -8.48 21.75 57.29
N ASN A 458 -8.43 23.07 57.14
CA ASN A 458 -9.46 23.86 56.44
C ASN A 458 -9.35 23.81 54.91
N MET A 459 -8.85 22.70 54.33
CA MET A 459 -8.67 22.59 52.89
C MET A 459 -9.99 22.26 52.18
N ASP A 460 -10.35 23.07 51.18
CA ASP A 460 -11.49 22.81 50.30
C ASP A 460 -11.22 21.61 49.36
N THR A 461 -12.27 21.04 48.77
CA THR A 461 -12.22 19.87 47.86
C THR A 461 -11.16 20.02 46.76
N ARG A 462 -10.97 21.22 46.23
CA ARG A 462 -9.98 21.53 45.20
C ARG A 462 -8.55 21.35 45.69
N GLY A 463 -8.28 21.79 46.92
CA GLY A 463 -6.99 21.63 47.57
C GLY A 463 -6.66 20.16 47.75
N ILE A 464 -7.65 19.34 48.08
CA ILE A 464 -7.50 17.88 48.21
C ILE A 464 -7.21 17.24 46.83
N VAL A 465 -7.93 17.65 45.77
CA VAL A 465 -7.67 17.17 44.40
C VAL A 465 -6.23 17.52 43.98
N ALA A 466 -5.81 18.78 44.15
CA ALA A 466 -4.47 19.23 43.82
C ALA A 466 -3.40 18.49 44.63
N LEU A 467 -3.62 18.32 45.95
CA LEU A 467 -2.70 17.58 46.83
C LEU A 467 -2.55 16.13 46.36
N SER A 468 -3.65 15.45 46.04
CA SER A 468 -3.61 14.07 45.55
C SER A 468 -2.75 13.93 44.29
N LEU A 469 -2.89 14.86 43.34
CA LEU A 469 -2.13 14.87 42.09
C LEU A 469 -0.66 15.23 42.32
N VAL A 470 -0.38 16.24 43.14
CA VAL A 470 1.00 16.67 43.46
C VAL A 470 1.74 15.54 44.17
N CYS A 471 1.12 14.89 45.16
CA CYS A 471 1.71 13.75 45.86
C CYS A 471 1.94 12.56 44.92
N ASN A 472 1.02 12.29 43.99
CA ASN A 472 1.18 11.27 42.95
C ASN A 472 2.41 11.57 42.08
N VAL A 473 2.50 12.77 41.53
CA VAL A 473 3.62 13.22 40.70
C VAL A 473 4.95 13.17 41.47
N ALA A 474 4.97 13.70 42.70
CA ALA A 474 6.17 13.74 43.53
C ALA A 474 6.67 12.33 43.88
N MET A 475 5.78 11.42 44.30
CA MET A 475 6.14 10.05 44.61
C MET A 475 6.54 9.25 43.38
N PHE A 476 5.85 9.46 42.25
CA PHE A 476 6.23 8.86 40.98
C PHE A 476 7.63 9.30 40.58
N MET A 477 7.94 10.59 40.70
CA MET A 477 9.26 11.12 40.35
C MET A 477 10.36 10.63 41.28
N LEU A 478 10.17 10.81 42.59
CA LEU A 478 11.16 10.48 43.62
C LEU A 478 11.54 9.00 43.58
N VAL A 479 10.56 8.10 43.58
CA VAL A 479 10.81 6.66 43.54
C VAL A 479 11.41 6.25 42.18
N SER A 480 10.97 6.86 41.07
CA SER A 480 11.55 6.55 39.76
C SER A 480 13.04 6.92 39.66
N VAL A 481 13.45 8.03 40.26
CA VAL A 481 14.86 8.46 40.29
C VAL A 481 15.69 7.61 41.25
N MET A 482 15.11 7.22 42.40
CA MET A 482 15.82 6.44 43.41
C MET A 482 15.98 4.96 43.04
N THR A 483 15.09 4.39 42.23
CA THR A 483 15.15 2.96 41.87
C THR A 483 15.65 2.73 40.45
N ARG A 484 16.36 1.61 40.24
CA ARG A 484 16.87 1.24 38.90
C ARG A 484 15.79 0.54 38.07
N SER A 485 15.60 0.97 36.82
CA SER A 485 14.75 0.31 35.83
C SER A 485 15.42 -0.93 35.24
N SER A 486 14.64 -1.99 34.95
CA SER A 486 15.17 -3.20 34.32
C SER A 486 15.52 -2.97 32.84
N LYS A 487 16.28 -3.88 32.22
CA LYS A 487 16.62 -3.78 30.78
C LYS A 487 15.37 -3.84 29.91
N GLU A 488 14.46 -4.79 30.17
CA GLU A 488 13.19 -4.94 29.45
C GLU A 488 12.29 -3.71 29.57
N GLU A 489 12.25 -3.12 30.76
CA GLU A 489 11.49 -1.91 31.03
C GLU A 489 12.05 -0.70 30.28
N ARG A 490 13.38 -0.55 30.19
CA ARG A 490 14.00 0.50 29.38
C ARG A 490 13.69 0.33 27.91
N ILE A 491 13.74 -0.90 27.39
CA ILE A 491 13.39 -1.19 25.99
C ILE A 491 11.92 -0.80 25.73
N SER A 492 10.99 -1.16 26.63
CA SER A 492 9.59 -0.76 26.51
C SER A 492 9.39 0.76 26.61
N ALA A 493 10.14 1.42 27.50
CA ALA A 493 10.15 2.87 27.64
C ALA A 493 10.58 3.56 26.34
N ASP A 494 11.65 3.06 25.73
CA ASP A 494 12.20 3.56 24.48
C ASP A 494 11.20 3.37 23.34
N ILE A 495 10.52 2.22 23.28
CA ILE A 495 9.44 1.95 22.31
C ILE A 495 8.29 2.96 22.43
N CYS A 496 7.92 3.35 23.65
CA CYS A 496 6.79 4.25 23.90
C CYS A 496 7.12 5.73 23.71
N SER A 497 8.39 6.11 23.75
CA SER A 497 8.82 7.50 23.64
C SER A 497 8.62 8.08 22.24
N VAL A 498 8.20 9.34 22.15
CA VAL A 498 7.88 10.02 20.89
C VAL A 498 9.10 10.17 19.97
N ASP A 499 10.31 10.21 20.54
CA ASP A 499 11.58 10.49 19.84
C ASP A 499 12.32 9.25 19.29
N ASN A 500 11.86 8.03 19.53
CA ASN A 500 12.60 6.87 19.07
C ASN A 500 12.26 6.47 17.63
N LEU A 501 13.18 6.84 16.73
CA LEU A 501 13.43 6.22 15.43
C LEU A 501 13.53 4.68 15.61
N ARG A 502 12.41 3.99 15.46
CA ARG A 502 12.22 2.54 15.70
C ARG A 502 13.34 1.65 15.09
N ARG A 503 14.45 1.38 15.77
CA ARG A 503 15.42 0.37 15.26
C ARG A 503 14.81 -1.03 15.32
N GLN A 504 14.11 -1.46 14.28
CA GLN A 504 13.74 -2.86 14.11
C GLN A 504 14.99 -3.58 13.61
N ARG A 505 15.69 -4.23 14.55
CA ARG A 505 16.70 -5.25 14.23
C ARG A 505 15.99 -6.40 13.54
N ARG A 506 16.34 -6.67 12.29
CA ARG A 506 15.93 -7.90 11.59
C ARG A 506 16.74 -9.04 12.17
N ALA A 507 16.24 -9.65 13.24
CA ALA A 507 16.73 -10.94 13.70
C ALA A 507 15.90 -12.04 13.01
N GLY A 508 16.55 -13.12 12.57
CA GLY A 508 15.87 -14.31 12.05
C GLY A 508 14.93 -14.93 13.09
N LEU A 509 14.04 -15.85 12.71
CA LEU A 509 13.21 -16.59 13.65
C LEU A 509 13.92 -17.88 14.07
N ARG A 510 13.75 -18.32 15.33
CA ARG A 510 14.26 -19.64 15.74
C ARG A 510 13.47 -20.80 15.12
N ALA A 511 12.16 -20.62 14.90
CA ALA A 511 11.32 -21.63 14.28
C ALA A 511 11.43 -21.52 12.75
N ALA A 512 11.69 -22.66 12.10
CA ALA A 512 12.00 -22.76 10.67
C ALA A 512 10.81 -23.22 9.81
N SER A 513 9.69 -23.62 10.42
CA SER A 513 8.48 -24.03 9.68
C SER A 513 7.18 -23.75 10.44
N PRO A 514 6.02 -23.68 9.75
CA PRO A 514 4.71 -23.56 10.39
C PRO A 514 4.36 -24.72 11.32
N GLU A 515 4.88 -25.93 11.08
CA GLU A 515 4.71 -27.07 11.99
C GLU A 515 5.47 -26.89 13.30
N GLU A 516 6.66 -26.29 13.23
CA GLU A 516 7.45 -25.96 14.41
C GLU A 516 6.74 -24.88 15.25
N PHE A 517 6.01 -23.96 14.62
CA PHE A 517 5.14 -23.01 15.32
C PHE A 517 4.05 -23.72 16.12
N ILE A 518 3.37 -24.71 15.54
CA ILE A 518 2.37 -25.52 16.25
C ILE A 518 3.02 -26.23 17.44
N THR A 519 4.19 -26.81 17.23
CA THR A 519 4.93 -27.54 18.26
C THR A 519 5.30 -26.64 19.45
N GLN A 520 5.86 -25.46 19.19
CA GLN A 520 6.25 -24.54 20.28
C GLN A 520 5.05 -23.90 20.98
N LEU A 521 3.94 -23.67 20.27
CA LEU A 521 2.70 -23.11 20.82
C LEU A 521 1.78 -24.15 21.50
N THR A 522 2.00 -25.45 21.28
CA THR A 522 1.21 -26.52 21.91
C THR A 522 1.37 -26.52 23.42
N LYS A 523 2.56 -26.19 23.93
CA LYS A 523 2.84 -26.14 25.38
C LYS A 523 1.99 -25.10 26.14
N PRO A 524 1.87 -23.84 25.69
CA PRO A 524 1.02 -22.84 26.35
C PRO A 524 -0.48 -22.92 25.99
N LEU A 525 -0.86 -23.29 24.76
CA LEU A 525 -2.26 -23.17 24.28
C LEU A 525 -3.01 -24.51 24.22
N GLY A 526 -2.30 -25.63 24.27
CA GLY A 526 -2.83 -26.96 23.95
C GLY A 526 -2.86 -27.23 22.45
N GLU A 527 -2.71 -28.51 22.07
CA GLU A 527 -2.50 -28.97 20.69
C GLU A 527 -3.63 -28.54 19.73
N ARG A 528 -4.88 -28.69 20.16
CA ARG A 528 -6.06 -28.31 19.36
C ARG A 528 -6.11 -26.81 19.08
N THR A 529 -5.83 -25.99 20.09
CA THR A 529 -5.87 -24.53 19.98
C THR A 529 -4.69 -24.02 19.15
N ALA A 530 -3.47 -24.51 19.42
CA ALA A 530 -2.27 -24.13 18.66
C ALA A 530 -2.43 -24.47 17.17
N THR A 531 -2.89 -25.68 16.85
CA THR A 531 -3.13 -26.11 15.47
C THR A 531 -4.19 -25.23 14.79
N ARG A 532 -5.29 -24.93 15.48
CA ARG A 532 -6.37 -24.10 14.93
C ARG A 532 -5.88 -22.68 14.61
N GLU A 533 -5.19 -22.02 15.52
CA GLU A 533 -4.74 -20.64 15.34
C GLU A 533 -3.66 -20.52 14.25
N VAL A 534 -2.72 -21.46 14.16
CA VAL A 534 -1.70 -21.47 13.09
C VAL A 534 -2.34 -21.73 11.74
N VAL A 535 -3.25 -22.69 11.63
CA VAL A 535 -3.97 -22.98 10.38
C VAL A 535 -4.85 -21.80 9.95
N GLN A 536 -5.48 -21.12 10.91
CA GLN A 536 -6.27 -19.92 10.62
C GLN A 536 -5.37 -18.77 10.15
N ALA A 537 -4.22 -18.54 10.78
CA ALA A 537 -3.25 -17.54 10.35
C ALA A 537 -2.67 -17.84 8.96
N LEU A 538 -2.42 -19.11 8.62
CA LEU A 538 -2.00 -19.53 7.28
C LEU A 538 -3.08 -19.23 6.23
N ARG A 539 -4.37 -19.49 6.53
CA ARG A 539 -5.48 -19.12 5.63
C ARG A 539 -5.59 -17.61 5.46
N ASP A 540 -5.48 -16.85 6.56
CA ASP A 540 -5.56 -15.39 6.53
C ASP A 540 -4.47 -14.76 5.66
N LEU A 541 -3.29 -15.39 5.60
CA LEU A 541 -2.13 -14.95 4.82
C LEU A 541 -2.06 -15.59 3.43
N ASN A 542 -3.00 -16.48 3.08
CA ASN A 542 -2.99 -17.29 1.87
C ASN A 542 -1.66 -18.05 1.67
N MET A 543 -1.13 -18.62 2.76
CA MET A 543 0.15 -19.32 2.81
C MET A 543 -0.02 -20.84 2.86
N GLU A 544 0.90 -21.55 2.19
CA GLU A 544 0.97 -23.01 2.25
C GLU A 544 1.63 -23.49 3.56
N ARG A 545 1.27 -24.70 4.02
CA ARG A 545 1.80 -25.28 5.27
C ARG A 545 3.30 -25.55 5.25
N GLN A 546 3.88 -25.67 4.05
CA GLN A 546 5.30 -26.02 3.84
C GLN A 546 6.18 -24.78 3.59
N ASP A 547 5.62 -23.56 3.68
CA ASP A 547 6.39 -22.33 3.43
C ASP A 547 7.42 -22.08 4.54
N THR A 548 8.70 -22.22 4.21
CA THR A 548 9.85 -22.04 5.10
C THR A 548 10.55 -20.69 4.92
N ARG A 549 10.05 -19.83 4.02
CA ARG A 549 10.71 -18.55 3.71
C ARG A 549 10.76 -17.65 4.95
N PRO A 550 11.93 -17.07 5.31
CA PRO A 550 12.08 -16.26 6.52
C PRO A 550 11.15 -15.04 6.60
N HIS A 551 10.72 -14.49 5.46
CA HIS A 551 9.75 -13.40 5.40
C HIS A 551 8.33 -13.90 5.72
N SER A 552 7.91 -15.00 5.08
CA SER A 552 6.62 -15.65 5.29
C SER A 552 6.42 -16.09 6.75
N LEU A 553 7.46 -16.66 7.38
CA LEU A 553 7.40 -17.06 8.80
C LEU A 553 7.26 -15.85 9.75
N ARG A 554 7.82 -14.68 9.39
CA ARG A 554 7.65 -13.43 10.14
C ARG A 554 6.23 -12.87 10.02
N LEU A 555 5.67 -12.93 8.82
CA LEU A 555 4.26 -12.61 8.58
C LEU A 555 3.35 -13.53 9.39
N LEU A 556 3.61 -14.84 9.35
CA LEU A 556 2.87 -15.84 10.11
C LEU A 556 2.93 -15.59 11.62
N ARG A 557 4.11 -15.30 12.18
CA ARG A 557 4.27 -14.91 13.58
C ARG A 557 3.48 -13.66 13.92
N SER A 558 3.57 -12.62 13.10
CA SER A 558 2.88 -11.36 13.34
C SER A 558 1.37 -11.53 13.28
N ARG A 559 0.87 -12.38 12.36
CA ARG A 559 -0.55 -12.71 12.26
C ARG A 559 -1.03 -13.56 13.45
N LEU A 560 -0.21 -14.52 13.90
CA LEU A 560 -0.49 -15.31 15.10
C LEU A 560 -0.54 -14.44 16.35
N GLU A 561 0.41 -13.52 16.50
CA GLU A 561 0.40 -12.54 17.58
C GLU A 561 -0.87 -11.68 17.53
N ALA A 562 -1.32 -11.30 16.34
CA ALA A 562 -2.58 -10.58 16.16
C ALA A 562 -3.82 -11.39 16.56
N ASN A 563 -3.91 -12.63 16.09
CA ASN A 563 -5.04 -13.52 16.37
C ASN A 563 -5.11 -13.85 17.88
N LEU A 564 -3.95 -14.15 18.50
CA LEU A 564 -3.85 -14.40 19.94
C LEU A 564 -4.11 -13.14 20.77
N SER A 565 -3.73 -11.96 20.29
CA SER A 565 -4.01 -10.68 20.96
C SER A 565 -5.51 -10.43 21.07
N GLY A 566 -6.28 -10.79 20.04
CA GLY A 566 -7.75 -10.76 20.08
C GLY A 566 -8.36 -11.72 21.10
N LEU A 567 -7.67 -12.80 21.45
CA LEU A 567 -8.16 -13.85 22.35
C LEU A 567 -7.76 -13.65 23.82
N LEU A 568 -6.49 -13.35 24.05
CA LEU A 568 -5.86 -13.35 25.37
C LEU A 568 -5.48 -11.94 25.83
N GLY A 569 -5.70 -10.94 25.00
CA GLY A 569 -5.18 -9.60 25.18
C GLY A 569 -3.72 -9.48 24.69
N PRO A 570 -3.31 -8.28 24.26
CA PRO A 570 -2.07 -8.10 23.50
C PRO A 570 -0.81 -8.28 24.33
N ALA A 571 -0.84 -7.88 25.60
CA ALA A 571 0.29 -8.08 26.51
C ALA A 571 0.61 -9.56 26.72
N ILE A 572 -0.43 -10.40 26.85
CA ILE A 572 -0.29 -11.85 27.05
C ILE A 572 0.11 -12.53 25.75
N ALA A 573 -0.51 -12.15 24.63
CA ALA A 573 -0.17 -12.69 23.31
C ALA A 573 1.28 -12.35 22.91
N HIS A 574 1.69 -11.10 23.11
CA HIS A 574 3.06 -10.66 22.86
C HIS A 574 4.07 -11.42 23.72
N ASP A 575 3.82 -11.57 25.04
CA ASP A 575 4.70 -12.32 25.93
C ASP A 575 4.78 -13.82 25.55
N LEU A 576 3.64 -14.41 25.18
CA LEU A 576 3.56 -15.80 24.72
C LEU A 576 4.36 -15.99 23.42
N ILE A 577 4.17 -15.13 22.43
CA ILE A 577 4.87 -15.18 21.15
C ILE A 577 6.36 -14.88 21.30
N ASP A 578 6.77 -13.90 22.11
CA ASP A 578 8.19 -13.63 22.35
C ASP A 578 8.88 -14.79 23.08
N ARG A 579 8.19 -15.45 24.02
CA ARG A 579 8.76 -16.54 24.82
C ARG A 579 8.82 -17.87 24.09
N PHE A 580 7.79 -18.19 23.32
CA PHE A 580 7.65 -19.47 22.61
C PHE A 580 7.95 -19.39 21.12
N LEU A 581 8.13 -18.20 20.53
CA LEU A 581 8.59 -18.00 19.15
C LEU A 581 9.60 -16.84 19.08
N PRO A 582 10.75 -16.95 19.77
CA PRO A 582 11.75 -15.90 19.83
C PRO A 582 12.52 -15.73 18.50
N PHE A 583 13.03 -14.51 18.29
CA PHE A 583 13.99 -14.25 17.23
C PHE A 583 15.39 -14.85 17.57
N SER A 584 16.13 -15.30 16.56
CA SER A 584 17.50 -15.83 16.64
C SER A 584 18.50 -14.74 17.01
N SER A 585 19.35 -15.00 17.99
CA SER A 585 20.31 -14.03 18.55
C SER A 585 21.60 -13.80 17.75
N ASN A 586 21.78 -14.48 16.60
CA ASN A 586 23.03 -14.45 15.84
C ASN A 586 23.05 -13.35 14.77
N SER A 587 22.95 -12.09 15.19
CA SER A 587 23.23 -10.94 14.31
C SER A 587 24.26 -10.06 15.01
N GLU A 588 25.42 -9.88 14.41
CA GLU A 588 26.47 -9.01 14.92
C GLU A 588 25.96 -7.57 15.14
N PRO A 589 26.50 -6.86 16.15
CA PRO A 589 26.07 -5.50 16.48
C PRO A 589 26.57 -4.48 15.44
N GLY A 590 25.87 -4.31 14.31
CA GLY A 590 26.34 -3.33 13.32
C GLY A 590 25.39 -2.85 12.21
N THR A 591 24.53 -3.70 11.64
CA THR A 591 23.87 -3.35 10.36
C THR A 591 22.44 -2.83 10.55
N THR A 592 22.27 -1.51 10.51
CA THR A 592 20.96 -0.87 10.36
C THR A 592 20.65 -0.68 8.88
N ASP A 593 19.58 -1.33 8.40
CA ASP A 593 19.06 -1.15 7.04
C ASP A 593 18.65 0.32 6.78
N VAL A 594 19.42 0.98 5.91
CA VAL A 594 19.18 2.36 5.43
C VAL A 594 17.80 2.50 4.79
N THR A 595 17.30 1.45 4.14
CA THR A 595 15.95 1.36 3.54
C THR A 595 14.82 1.47 4.58
N THR A 596 15.08 1.09 5.84
CA THR A 596 14.09 1.16 6.93
C THR A 596 14.03 2.56 7.57
N ILE A 597 15.11 3.33 7.47
CA ILE A 597 15.14 4.75 7.85
C ILE A 597 14.41 5.57 6.77
N GLU A 598 14.62 5.22 5.51
CA GLU A 598 14.07 5.90 4.33
C GLU A 598 12.55 5.78 4.22
N SER A 599 12.00 4.57 4.35
CA SER A 599 10.54 4.34 4.35
C SER A 599 9.79 5.05 5.51
N ARG A 600 10.52 5.50 6.54
CA ARG A 600 9.95 6.25 7.66
C ARG A 600 10.05 7.75 7.53
N ILE A 601 11.08 8.26 6.88
CA ILE A 601 11.12 9.68 6.47
C ILE A 601 9.97 9.91 5.47
N GLU A 602 9.74 8.96 4.58
CA GLU A 602 8.62 8.94 3.63
C GLU A 602 7.24 8.92 4.31
N ALA A 603 7.10 8.29 5.48
CA ALA A 603 5.87 8.31 6.27
C ALA A 603 5.64 9.65 7.03
N TYR A 604 6.69 10.45 7.23
CA TYR A 604 6.65 11.78 7.88
C TYR A 604 6.50 12.96 6.90
N ARG A 605 6.13 12.68 5.64
CA ARG A 605 5.90 13.62 4.52
C ARG A 605 5.03 14.84 4.84
N SER A 606 4.21 14.79 5.88
CA SER A 606 3.26 15.85 6.25
C SER A 606 3.77 16.83 7.32
N ASN A 607 4.91 16.55 7.95
CA ASN A 607 5.46 17.38 9.04
C ASN A 607 6.83 18.01 8.73
N LEU A 608 7.47 17.66 7.61
CA LEU A 608 8.73 18.28 7.18
C LEU A 608 8.42 19.58 6.43
N SER A 609 8.86 20.71 6.98
CA SER A 609 8.76 22.04 6.35
C SER A 609 10.15 22.64 6.15
N GLY A 610 10.35 23.37 5.04
CA GLY A 610 11.61 24.04 4.70
C GLY A 610 12.70 23.10 4.15
N MET A 611 13.97 23.37 4.49
CA MET A 611 15.18 22.71 3.94
C MET A 611 15.19 21.18 4.05
N ALA A 612 14.48 20.59 5.01
CA ALA A 612 14.41 19.13 5.14
C ALA A 612 13.60 18.46 4.02
N ALA A 613 12.59 19.15 3.48
CA ALA A 613 11.85 18.69 2.30
C ALA A 613 12.71 18.85 1.03
N ASP A 614 13.47 19.94 0.93
CA ASP A 614 14.36 20.17 -0.22
C ASP A 614 15.53 19.16 -0.26
N LEU A 615 16.11 18.82 0.89
CA LEU A 615 17.15 17.80 0.99
C LEU A 615 16.61 16.40 0.63
N ASP A 616 15.38 16.06 1.04
CA ASP A 616 14.73 14.80 0.68
C ASP A 616 14.40 14.75 -0.81
N ASN A 617 13.91 15.85 -1.39
CA ASN A 617 13.67 15.98 -2.83
C ASN A 617 14.96 15.80 -3.63
N LEU A 618 16.05 16.47 -3.23
CA LEU A 618 17.35 16.37 -3.91
C LEU A 618 17.90 14.94 -3.81
N ARG A 619 17.78 14.31 -2.63
CA ARG A 619 18.17 12.91 -2.44
C ARG A 619 17.34 11.94 -3.30
N ARG A 620 16.01 12.11 -3.37
CA ARG A 620 15.12 11.30 -4.23
C ARG A 620 15.48 11.49 -5.70
N TYR A 621 15.68 12.73 -6.12
CA TYR A 621 16.09 13.06 -7.48
C TYR A 621 17.41 12.34 -7.84
N HIS A 622 18.40 12.38 -6.96
CA HIS A 622 19.67 11.65 -7.17
C HIS A 622 19.48 10.13 -7.23
N ARG A 623 18.65 9.55 -6.36
CA ARG A 623 18.37 8.10 -6.37
C ARG A 623 17.61 7.69 -7.62
N GLN A 624 16.63 8.49 -8.04
CA GLN A 624 15.82 8.22 -9.23
C GLN A 624 16.70 8.28 -10.48
N ILE A 625 17.61 9.26 -10.57
CA ILE A 625 18.64 9.29 -11.62
C ILE A 625 19.39 7.96 -11.65
N LEU A 626 19.92 7.49 -10.52
CA LEU A 626 20.67 6.23 -10.47
C LEU A 626 19.84 4.98 -10.84
N MET A 627 18.55 4.96 -10.49
CA MET A 627 17.64 3.85 -10.80
C MET A 627 17.24 3.82 -12.28
N GLU A 628 17.08 5.00 -12.90
CA GLU A 628 16.67 5.19 -14.30
C GLU A 628 17.85 5.33 -15.28
N LEU A 629 19.10 5.27 -14.80
CA LEU A 629 20.27 5.26 -15.66
C LEU A 629 20.18 4.10 -16.68
N PRO A 630 20.43 4.34 -17.98
CA PRO A 630 20.41 3.31 -19.02
C PRO A 630 21.60 2.36 -18.97
N LEU A 631 22.45 2.47 -17.93
CA LEU A 631 23.59 1.61 -17.65
C LEU A 631 23.26 0.74 -16.45
N GLY A 632 23.65 -0.53 -16.47
CA GLY A 632 23.51 -1.41 -15.32
C GLY A 632 24.36 -0.88 -14.16
N VAL A 633 23.75 -0.54 -13.02
CA VAL A 633 24.46 -0.08 -11.83
C VAL A 633 24.24 -1.05 -10.68
N CYS A 634 25.35 -1.57 -10.15
CA CYS A 634 25.38 -2.41 -8.96
C CYS A 634 26.33 -1.78 -7.92
N SER A 635 25.87 -1.64 -6.67
CA SER A 635 26.74 -1.22 -5.57
C SER A 635 26.93 -2.37 -4.59
N LEU A 636 28.18 -2.66 -4.24
CA LEU A 636 28.55 -3.67 -3.27
C LEU A 636 29.01 -3.01 -1.96
N GLY A 637 28.46 -3.51 -0.86
CA GLY A 637 28.85 -3.11 0.49
C GLY A 637 30.16 -3.76 0.94
N PRO A 638 30.62 -3.48 2.17
CA PRO A 638 31.89 -3.99 2.70
C PRO A 638 31.92 -5.51 2.93
N GLU A 639 30.75 -6.16 2.99
CA GLU A 639 30.59 -7.61 3.13
C GLU A 639 30.11 -8.28 1.82
N ASP A 640 30.41 -7.67 0.66
CA ASP A 640 30.02 -8.18 -0.67
C ASP A 640 28.49 -8.39 -0.85
N GLN A 641 27.69 -7.73 -0.02
CA GLN A 641 26.24 -7.64 -0.14
C GLN A 641 25.83 -6.58 -1.16
N ILE A 642 24.79 -6.86 -1.94
CA ILE A 642 24.25 -5.94 -2.93
C ILE A 642 23.45 -4.86 -2.22
N VAL A 643 23.92 -3.62 -2.32
CA VAL A 643 23.27 -2.43 -1.72
C VAL A 643 22.34 -1.75 -2.72
N MET A 644 22.67 -1.80 -4.01
CA MET A 644 21.87 -1.18 -5.07
C MET A 644 21.89 -2.05 -6.32
N TRP A 645 20.73 -2.14 -6.96
CA TRP A 645 20.49 -2.85 -8.21
C TRP A 645 19.48 -2.04 -9.02
N ASN A 646 19.91 -1.40 -10.11
CA ASN A 646 19.03 -0.49 -10.86
C ASN A 646 18.19 -1.21 -11.93
N HIS A 647 17.28 -0.49 -12.59
CA HIS A 647 16.36 -1.10 -13.56
C HIS A 647 17.09 -1.71 -14.77
N ALA A 648 18.17 -1.07 -15.24
CA ALA A 648 19.00 -1.63 -16.30
C ALA A 648 19.60 -2.98 -15.89
N MET A 649 20.04 -3.15 -14.63
CA MET A 649 20.47 -4.46 -14.13
C MET A 649 19.34 -5.51 -14.11
N GLU A 650 18.11 -5.12 -13.78
CA GLU A 650 16.96 -6.03 -13.85
C GLU A 650 16.73 -6.54 -15.28
N THR A 651 16.78 -5.63 -16.27
CA THR A 651 16.61 -6.00 -17.68
C THR A 651 17.76 -6.86 -18.21
N LEU A 652 19.00 -6.60 -17.79
CA LEU A 652 20.18 -7.35 -18.19
C LEU A 652 20.20 -8.76 -17.59
N THR A 653 19.87 -8.87 -16.30
CA THR A 653 20.06 -10.11 -15.53
C THR A 653 18.79 -10.95 -15.38
N GLY A 654 17.61 -10.35 -15.54
CA GLY A 654 16.32 -10.96 -15.25
C GLY A 654 15.98 -11.06 -13.76
N LEU A 655 16.82 -10.51 -12.87
CA LEU A 655 16.60 -10.49 -11.42
C LEU A 655 16.00 -9.16 -10.97
N ASN A 656 14.90 -9.21 -10.23
CA ASN A 656 14.25 -8.02 -9.69
C ASN A 656 15.13 -7.34 -8.63
N SER A 657 15.17 -6.02 -8.59
CA SER A 657 15.93 -5.23 -7.61
C SER A 657 15.51 -5.52 -6.16
N ASP A 658 14.22 -5.75 -5.88
CA ASP A 658 13.73 -6.09 -4.54
C ASP A 658 14.20 -7.48 -4.08
N GLU A 659 14.50 -8.37 -5.03
CA GLU A 659 15.05 -9.70 -4.75
C GLU A 659 16.57 -9.67 -4.66
N ALA A 660 17.23 -8.83 -5.47
CA ALA A 660 18.69 -8.72 -5.53
C ALA A 660 19.27 -7.94 -4.34
N VAL A 661 18.62 -6.84 -3.92
CA VAL A 661 19.14 -5.99 -2.85
C VAL A 661 19.13 -6.72 -1.50
N GLY A 662 20.30 -6.81 -0.87
CA GLY A 662 20.53 -7.53 0.39
C GLY A 662 21.02 -8.97 0.23
N LEU A 663 21.05 -9.53 -0.97
CA LEU A 663 21.73 -10.79 -1.24
C LEU A 663 23.25 -10.60 -1.24
N HIS A 664 23.98 -11.67 -0.91
CA HIS A 664 25.41 -11.71 -1.13
C HIS A 664 25.71 -11.92 -2.64
N ILE A 665 26.76 -11.31 -3.19
CA ILE A 665 27.08 -11.39 -4.63
C ILE A 665 27.23 -12.84 -5.13
N SER A 666 27.64 -13.77 -4.26
CA SER A 666 27.78 -15.20 -4.59
C SER A 666 26.46 -15.94 -4.80
N GLU A 667 25.35 -15.36 -4.35
CA GLU A 667 24.01 -15.92 -4.52
C GLU A 667 23.41 -15.56 -5.89
N ILE A 668 24.04 -14.64 -6.64
CA ILE A 668 23.67 -14.36 -8.01
C ILE A 668 24.06 -15.55 -8.90
N GLY A 669 23.16 -15.98 -9.79
CA GLY A 669 23.43 -17.03 -10.76
C GLY A 669 24.57 -16.68 -11.74
N GLN A 670 25.13 -17.71 -12.39
CA GLN A 670 26.02 -17.54 -13.55
C GLN A 670 25.22 -17.01 -14.76
N PRO A 671 25.81 -16.20 -15.65
CA PRO A 671 27.23 -15.80 -15.71
C PRO A 671 27.60 -14.54 -14.92
N TRP A 672 26.62 -13.88 -14.27
CA TRP A 672 26.80 -12.56 -13.66
C TRP A 672 27.72 -12.55 -12.43
N TYR A 673 27.64 -13.60 -11.61
CA TYR A 673 28.54 -13.74 -10.46
C TYR A 673 30.01 -13.78 -10.88
N SER A 674 30.38 -14.60 -11.86
CA SER A 674 31.78 -14.69 -12.30
C SER A 674 32.27 -13.39 -12.92
N LEU A 675 31.44 -12.73 -13.74
CA LEU A 675 31.77 -11.45 -14.36
C LEU A 675 32.06 -10.35 -13.31
N ILE A 676 31.14 -10.14 -12.37
CA ILE A 676 31.24 -9.06 -11.38
C ILE A 676 32.31 -9.36 -10.34
N ASN A 677 32.40 -10.61 -9.85
CA ASN A 677 33.37 -10.99 -8.83
C ASN A 677 34.82 -10.94 -9.36
N ASN A 678 35.05 -11.40 -10.60
CA ASN A 678 36.37 -11.32 -11.22
C ASN A 678 36.79 -9.87 -11.48
N PHE A 679 35.86 -9.01 -11.89
CA PHE A 679 36.17 -7.60 -12.14
C PHE A 679 36.40 -6.80 -10.84
N ARG A 680 35.71 -7.17 -9.76
CA ARG A 680 35.92 -6.59 -8.43
C ARG A 680 37.39 -6.71 -7.99
N SER A 681 37.97 -7.89 -8.14
CA SER A 681 39.36 -8.19 -7.74
C SER A 681 40.43 -7.78 -8.76
N ALA A 682 40.06 -7.43 -9.99
CA ALA A 682 41.01 -6.97 -11.00
C ALA A 682 41.73 -5.66 -10.59
N GLU A 683 42.95 -5.40 -11.04
CA GLU A 683 43.60 -4.11 -10.77
C GLU A 683 43.03 -2.97 -11.66
N SER A 684 42.52 -3.31 -12.84
CA SER A 684 41.97 -2.36 -13.81
C SER A 684 40.60 -1.82 -13.38
N ALA A 685 40.42 -0.49 -13.43
CA ALA A 685 39.14 0.17 -13.15
C ALA A 685 38.10 0.02 -14.29
N HIS A 686 38.50 -0.56 -15.42
CA HIS A 686 37.67 -0.74 -16.60
C HIS A 686 38.04 -2.04 -17.33
N LEU A 687 37.03 -2.80 -17.75
CA LEU A 687 37.14 -3.94 -18.65
C LEU A 687 36.25 -3.72 -19.87
N HIS A 688 36.86 -3.57 -21.02
CA HIS A 688 36.14 -3.35 -22.27
C HIS A 688 35.76 -4.69 -22.93
N LYS A 689 34.59 -4.71 -23.59
CA LYS A 689 34.14 -5.75 -24.53
C LYS A 689 34.27 -7.20 -24.03
N GLN A 690 33.65 -7.50 -22.89
CA GLN A 690 33.58 -8.86 -22.37
C GLN A 690 32.41 -9.61 -23.01
N ALA A 691 32.70 -10.75 -23.64
CA ALA A 691 31.67 -11.60 -24.23
C ALA A 691 31.02 -12.47 -23.15
N VAL A 692 29.70 -12.36 -23.01
CA VAL A 692 28.91 -13.12 -22.04
C VAL A 692 27.76 -13.82 -22.76
N THR A 693 27.59 -15.11 -22.53
CA THR A 693 26.48 -15.89 -23.09
C THR A 693 25.30 -15.85 -22.11
N VAL A 694 24.23 -15.17 -22.51
CA VAL A 694 22.99 -15.04 -21.72
C VAL A 694 21.86 -15.68 -22.51
N GLN A 695 21.22 -16.72 -21.96
CA GLN A 695 20.11 -17.44 -22.62
C GLN A 695 20.42 -17.92 -24.06
N GLY A 696 21.67 -18.32 -24.32
CA GLY A 696 22.11 -18.80 -25.64
C GLY A 696 22.49 -17.69 -26.64
N SER A 697 22.27 -16.42 -26.32
CA SER A 697 22.70 -15.27 -27.13
C SER A 697 24.00 -14.68 -26.59
N LYS A 698 24.91 -14.32 -27.49
CA LYS A 698 26.19 -13.67 -27.15
C LYS A 698 25.96 -12.18 -26.97
N ARG A 699 26.29 -11.64 -25.79
CA ARG A 699 26.25 -10.21 -25.48
C ARG A 699 27.65 -9.67 -25.21
N TYR A 700 27.88 -8.42 -25.54
CA TYR A 700 29.14 -7.72 -25.26
C TYR A 700 28.92 -6.71 -24.14
N ILE A 701 29.56 -6.93 -22.99
CA ILE A 701 29.40 -6.08 -21.81
C ILE A 701 30.72 -5.37 -21.49
N SER A 702 30.66 -4.06 -21.30
CA SER A 702 31.75 -3.26 -20.77
C SER A 702 31.51 -3.01 -19.29
N LEU A 703 32.55 -3.15 -18.46
CA LEU A 703 32.46 -2.96 -17.00
C LEU A 703 33.37 -1.81 -16.55
N HIS A 704 32.85 -0.99 -15.63
CA HIS A 704 33.60 0.08 -14.96
C HIS A 704 33.42 -0.01 -13.45
N LYS A 705 34.47 0.26 -12.67
CA LYS A 705 34.36 0.29 -11.21
C LYS A 705 34.88 1.58 -10.61
N ALA A 706 34.18 2.05 -9.58
CA ALA A 706 34.58 3.16 -8.74
C ALA A 706 34.64 2.68 -7.29
N VAL A 707 35.79 2.88 -6.64
CA VAL A 707 35.99 2.56 -5.22
C VAL A 707 35.66 3.81 -4.41
N ILE A 708 34.76 3.68 -3.43
CA ILE A 708 34.42 4.78 -2.52
C ILE A 708 35.43 4.74 -1.37
N GLU A 709 36.41 5.65 -1.38
CA GLU A 709 37.42 5.75 -0.32
C GLU A 709 36.96 6.55 0.91
N LYS A 710 37.54 6.22 2.08
CA LYS A 710 37.33 6.94 3.34
C LYS A 710 37.81 8.39 3.25
N SER A 711 36.87 9.33 3.22
CA SER A 711 37.19 10.73 3.51
C SER A 711 37.39 10.93 5.02
N ALA A 712 38.60 11.31 5.44
CA ALA A 712 38.96 11.56 6.83
C ALA A 712 38.19 12.74 7.50
N SER A 713 37.44 13.53 6.72
CA SER A 713 36.74 14.74 7.18
C SER A 713 35.29 14.51 7.66
N LEU A 714 34.67 13.39 7.28
CA LEU A 714 33.30 13.06 7.64
C LEU A 714 33.28 11.67 8.29
N ARG A 715 32.61 11.53 9.45
CA ARG A 715 32.42 10.27 10.19
C ARG A 715 31.53 9.23 9.43
N ILE A 716 31.58 9.19 8.11
CA ILE A 716 30.84 8.23 7.28
C ILE A 716 31.72 6.98 7.11
N ARG A 717 31.28 5.88 7.72
CA ARG A 717 31.93 4.55 7.64
C ARG A 717 31.27 3.68 6.57
N GLN A 718 31.45 3.99 5.29
CA GLN A 718 30.99 3.08 4.23
C GLN A 718 32.11 2.88 3.21
N ASP A 719 32.78 1.73 3.32
CA ASP A 719 33.65 1.19 2.28
C ASP A 719 32.73 0.46 1.27
N GLY A 720 32.90 0.68 -0.03
CA GLY A 720 32.06 0.04 -1.06
C GLY A 720 32.59 0.24 -2.48
N VAL A 721 32.15 -0.64 -3.39
CA VAL A 721 32.51 -0.62 -4.81
C VAL A 721 31.25 -0.45 -5.63
N ILE A 722 31.23 0.55 -6.50
CA ILE A 722 30.19 0.70 -7.53
C ILE A 722 30.71 0.06 -8.81
N VAL A 723 29.92 -0.81 -9.40
CA VAL A 723 30.18 -1.46 -10.70
C VAL A 723 29.11 -1.01 -11.68
N LEU A 724 29.55 -0.46 -12.81
CA LEU A 724 28.72 -0.07 -13.94
C LEU A 724 28.90 -1.09 -15.07
N LEU A 725 27.80 -1.48 -15.70
CA LEU A 725 27.74 -2.43 -16.79
C LEU A 725 27.04 -1.76 -17.98
N GLU A 726 27.71 -1.75 -19.13
CA GLU A 726 27.21 -1.19 -20.38
C GLU A 726 27.07 -2.30 -21.41
N ASP A 727 25.87 -2.44 -22.00
CA ASP A 727 25.61 -3.41 -23.07
C ASP A 727 25.95 -2.79 -24.42
N LEU A 728 27.00 -3.29 -25.06
CA LEU A 728 27.53 -2.83 -26.35
C LEU A 728 27.09 -3.73 -27.51
N THR A 729 26.10 -4.60 -27.31
CA THR A 729 25.71 -5.59 -28.33
C THR A 729 25.15 -4.94 -29.60
N GLU A 730 24.30 -3.92 -29.48
CA GLU A 730 23.69 -3.24 -30.63
C GLU A 730 24.71 -2.40 -31.40
N THR A 731 25.59 -1.69 -30.70
CA THR A 731 26.66 -0.88 -31.32
C THR A 731 27.61 -1.73 -32.15
N GLU A 732 27.95 -2.91 -31.65
CA GLU A 732 28.84 -3.85 -32.36
C GLU A 732 28.20 -4.40 -33.63
N LEU A 733 26.91 -4.76 -33.59
CA LEU A 733 26.19 -5.22 -34.77
C LEU A 733 26.07 -4.12 -35.83
N LEU A 734 25.80 -2.89 -35.40
CA LEU A 734 25.72 -1.72 -36.30
C LEU A 734 27.07 -1.37 -36.91
N GLU A 735 28.17 -1.47 -36.17
CA GLU A 735 29.53 -1.26 -36.69
C GLU A 735 29.88 -2.29 -37.78
N GLU A 736 29.51 -3.56 -37.59
CA GLU A 736 29.71 -4.61 -38.60
C GLU A 736 28.89 -4.33 -39.86
N GLU A 737 27.62 -3.93 -39.72
CA GLU A 737 26.73 -3.60 -40.85
C GLU A 737 27.22 -2.36 -41.62
N LEU A 738 27.64 -1.30 -40.90
CA LEU A 738 28.21 -0.09 -41.49
C LEU A 738 29.49 -0.38 -42.26
N ALA A 739 30.42 -1.16 -41.68
CA ALA A 739 31.66 -1.53 -42.35
C ALA A 739 31.41 -2.32 -43.63
N HIS A 740 30.37 -3.15 -43.68
CA HIS A 740 29.95 -3.86 -44.88
C HIS A 740 29.36 -2.90 -45.94
N SER A 741 28.47 -2.00 -45.52
CA SER A 741 27.83 -1.00 -46.39
C SER A 741 28.85 -0.03 -47.01
N GLU A 742 29.80 0.49 -46.23
CA GLU A 742 30.85 1.39 -46.71
C GLU A 742 31.72 0.73 -47.79
N ARG A 743 32.05 -0.56 -47.64
CA ARG A 743 32.80 -1.31 -48.66
C ARG A 743 32.04 -1.38 -49.98
N LEU A 744 30.74 -1.69 -49.94
CA LEU A 744 29.89 -1.76 -51.13
C LEU A 744 29.74 -0.38 -51.80
N ALA A 745 29.52 0.68 -51.02
CA ALA A 745 29.40 2.04 -51.54
C ALA A 745 30.72 2.56 -52.15
N SER A 746 31.87 2.17 -51.59
CA SER A 746 33.20 2.47 -52.14
C SER A 746 33.41 1.81 -53.51
N ILE A 747 33.08 0.51 -53.61
CA ILE A 747 33.12 -0.23 -54.88
C ILE A 747 32.15 0.41 -55.90
N GLY A 748 30.97 0.85 -55.47
CA GLY A 748 29.99 1.47 -56.34
C GLY A 748 30.44 2.80 -56.95
N ARG A 749 31.08 3.66 -56.16
CA ARG A 749 31.67 4.93 -56.65
C ARG A 749 32.81 4.70 -57.63
N LEU A 750 33.68 3.73 -57.35
CA LEU A 750 34.78 3.36 -58.25
C LEU A 750 34.24 2.82 -59.58
N ALA A 751 33.25 1.93 -59.56
CA ALA A 751 32.65 1.36 -60.77
C ALA A 751 32.00 2.42 -61.68
N ALA A 752 31.27 3.38 -61.11
CA ALA A 752 30.65 4.47 -61.86
C ALA A 752 31.68 5.40 -62.52
N GLY A 753 32.76 5.73 -61.79
CA GLY A 753 33.87 6.54 -62.32
C GLY A 753 34.62 5.82 -63.45
N VAL A 754 34.99 4.56 -63.24
CA VAL A 754 35.65 3.71 -64.24
C VAL A 754 34.80 3.60 -65.50
N ALA A 755 33.48 3.50 -65.37
CA ALA A 755 32.61 3.39 -66.52
C ALA A 755 32.53 4.64 -67.38
N HIS A 756 32.54 5.81 -66.76
CA HIS A 756 32.55 7.06 -67.52
C HIS A 756 33.90 7.30 -68.21
N GLU A 757 35.01 6.99 -67.53
CA GLU A 757 36.36 7.18 -68.08
C GLU A 757 36.74 6.16 -69.16
N ILE A 758 36.26 4.92 -69.06
CA ILE A 758 36.49 3.88 -70.08
C ILE A 758 35.46 3.97 -71.21
N GLY A 759 34.21 4.36 -70.91
CA GLY A 759 33.14 4.47 -71.91
C GLY A 759 33.47 5.46 -73.03
N ASN A 760 33.95 6.66 -72.66
CA ASN A 760 34.28 7.72 -73.62
C ASN A 760 35.30 7.30 -74.71
N PRO A 761 36.49 6.73 -74.36
CA PRO A 761 37.44 6.27 -75.37
C PRO A 761 36.91 5.07 -76.17
N ILE A 762 36.13 4.16 -75.57
CA ILE A 762 35.50 3.05 -76.30
C ILE A 762 34.57 3.58 -77.39
N THR A 763 33.70 4.54 -77.06
CA THR A 763 32.79 5.16 -78.03
C THR A 763 33.58 5.85 -79.15
N GLY A 764 34.69 6.51 -78.82
CA GLY A 764 35.59 7.10 -79.82
C GLY A 764 36.22 6.07 -80.77
N ILE A 765 36.75 4.96 -80.21
CA ILE A 765 37.34 3.86 -80.99
C ILE A 765 36.27 3.21 -81.88
N ALA A 766 35.07 2.97 -81.35
CA ALA A 766 33.96 2.41 -82.11
C ALA A 766 33.57 3.29 -83.29
N CYS A 767 33.50 4.61 -83.09
CA CYS A 767 33.15 5.57 -84.14
C CYS A 767 34.23 5.65 -85.25
N LEU A 768 35.50 5.69 -84.87
CA LEU A 768 36.61 5.63 -85.83
C LEU A 768 36.62 4.31 -86.62
N ALA A 769 36.38 3.18 -85.96
CA ALA A 769 36.30 1.89 -86.61
C ALA A 769 35.06 1.78 -87.52
N GLN A 770 33.92 2.38 -87.16
CA GLN A 770 32.75 2.49 -88.03
C GLN A 770 33.08 3.29 -89.30
N ASN A 771 33.75 4.44 -89.18
CA ASN A 771 34.18 5.22 -90.34
C ASN A 771 35.11 4.40 -91.25
N ILE A 772 36.10 3.69 -90.70
CA ILE A 772 36.99 2.82 -91.49
C ILE A 772 36.19 1.71 -92.20
N ARG A 773 35.23 1.09 -91.52
CA ARG A 773 34.40 0.03 -92.10
C ARG A 773 33.51 0.55 -93.25
N ASP A 774 33.03 1.79 -93.12
CA ASP A 774 32.04 2.35 -94.04
C ASP A 774 32.69 3.08 -95.24
N GLU A 775 33.90 3.65 -95.06
CA GLU A 775 34.63 4.38 -96.10
C GLU A 775 35.66 3.53 -96.89
N THR A 776 36.19 2.45 -96.32
CA THR A 776 37.26 1.68 -96.98
C THR A 776 36.75 0.68 -98.01
N GLN A 777 37.48 0.51 -99.12
CA GLN A 777 37.19 -0.49 -100.17
C GLN A 777 38.01 -1.80 -100.00
N ASN A 778 38.94 -1.85 -99.04
CA ASN A 778 39.75 -3.04 -98.76
C ASN A 778 39.05 -3.97 -97.76
N ASP A 779 38.73 -5.19 -98.19
CA ASP A 779 38.01 -6.19 -97.38
C ASP A 779 38.75 -6.63 -96.11
N GLU A 780 40.09 -6.63 -96.09
CA GLU A 780 40.87 -6.94 -94.89
C GLU A 780 40.73 -5.86 -93.82
N LEU A 781 40.85 -4.58 -94.22
CA LEU A 781 40.65 -3.44 -93.32
C LEU A 781 39.20 -3.36 -92.83
N ARG A 782 38.23 -3.71 -93.68
CA ARG A 782 36.81 -3.76 -93.31
C ARG A 782 36.52 -4.84 -92.28
N THR A 783 37.18 -5.99 -92.41
CA THR A 783 37.09 -7.10 -91.44
C THR A 783 37.75 -6.72 -90.12
N MET A 784 38.91 -6.07 -90.15
CA MET A 784 39.62 -5.61 -88.97
C MET A 784 38.83 -4.52 -88.23
N ALA A 785 38.23 -3.57 -88.96
CA ALA A 785 37.33 -2.57 -88.39
C ALA A 785 36.08 -3.19 -87.74
N ARG A 786 35.51 -4.24 -88.34
CA ARG A 786 34.39 -4.99 -87.74
C ARG A 786 34.80 -5.68 -86.43
N GLN A 787 36.00 -6.27 -86.38
CA GLN A 787 36.53 -6.87 -85.16
C GLN A 787 36.76 -5.81 -84.06
N ILE A 788 37.27 -4.63 -84.40
CA ILE A 788 37.44 -3.53 -83.43
C ILE A 788 36.08 -3.12 -82.85
N ILE A 789 35.06 -2.94 -83.69
CA ILE A 789 33.70 -2.60 -83.24
C ILE A 789 33.16 -3.67 -82.27
N GLU A 790 33.33 -4.94 -82.62
CA GLU A 790 32.88 -6.06 -81.78
C GLU A 790 33.60 -6.10 -80.42
N GLN A 791 34.90 -5.78 -80.39
CA GLN A 791 35.64 -5.64 -79.13
C GLN A 791 35.17 -4.44 -78.32
N THR A 792 34.94 -3.28 -78.94
CA THR A 792 34.41 -2.10 -78.23
C THR A 792 33.02 -2.35 -77.64
N ASP A 793 32.13 -3.03 -78.39
CA ASP A 793 30.80 -3.43 -77.90
C ASP A 793 30.90 -4.42 -76.73
N ARG A 794 31.87 -5.33 -76.78
CA ARG A 794 32.14 -6.27 -75.68
C ARG A 794 32.62 -5.53 -74.43
N THR A 795 33.59 -4.62 -74.56
CA THR A 795 34.10 -3.86 -73.42
C THR A 795 33.03 -2.94 -72.83
N SER A 796 32.19 -2.31 -73.67
CA SER A 796 31.06 -1.50 -73.20
C SER A 796 30.05 -2.32 -72.39
N ARG A 797 29.76 -3.57 -72.80
CA ARG A 797 28.86 -4.46 -72.04
C ARG A 797 29.44 -4.84 -70.67
N ILE A 798 30.73 -5.15 -70.59
CA ILE A 798 31.41 -5.49 -69.32
C ILE A 798 31.35 -4.29 -68.35
N VAL A 799 31.66 -3.10 -68.86
CA VAL A 799 31.59 -1.85 -68.09
C VAL A 799 30.18 -1.58 -67.60
N GLN A 800 29.16 -1.75 -68.45
CA GLN A 800 27.77 -1.55 -68.05
C GLN A 800 27.31 -2.57 -66.99
N SER A 801 27.75 -3.84 -67.08
CA SER A 801 27.47 -4.84 -66.05
C SER A 801 28.09 -4.47 -64.69
N LEU A 802 29.29 -3.88 -64.69
CA LEU A 802 29.95 -3.39 -63.48
C LEU A 802 29.19 -2.22 -62.82
N VAL A 803 28.70 -1.28 -63.63
CA VAL A 803 27.88 -0.14 -63.17
C VAL A 803 26.54 -0.58 -62.60
N ASN A 804 25.87 -1.52 -63.28
CA ASN A 804 24.58 -2.02 -62.83
C ASN A 804 24.72 -2.73 -61.47
N PHE A 805 25.75 -3.57 -61.31
CA PHE A 805 26.08 -4.21 -60.03
C PHE A 805 26.33 -3.20 -58.90
N ALA A 806 27.07 -2.13 -59.20
CA ALA A 806 27.36 -1.04 -58.27
C ALA A 806 26.11 -0.23 -57.84
N HIS A 807 25.15 -0.03 -58.74
CA HIS A 807 23.95 0.77 -58.46
C HIS A 807 22.84 -0.01 -57.75
N SER A 808 22.81 -1.34 -57.84
CA SER A 808 21.83 -2.18 -57.15
C SER A 808 21.88 -2.07 -55.62
N GLY A 809 23.05 -1.72 -55.05
CA GLY A 809 23.19 -1.40 -53.62
C GLY A 809 22.84 0.04 -53.23
N SER A 810 22.66 0.95 -54.20
CA SER A 810 22.53 2.41 -53.97
C SER A 810 21.16 2.99 -54.35
N HIS A 811 20.18 2.18 -54.77
CA HIS A 811 18.81 2.67 -54.93
C HIS A 811 18.15 2.91 -53.57
N ASN A 812 18.03 4.19 -53.24
CA ASN A 812 17.29 4.78 -52.12
C ASN A 812 16.10 3.89 -51.70
N LYS A 813 16.13 3.42 -50.44
CA LYS A 813 15.04 2.70 -49.75
C LYS A 813 13.71 3.49 -49.68
N THR A 814 13.63 4.70 -50.25
CA THR A 814 12.61 5.69 -49.91
C THR A 814 11.36 5.73 -50.81
N GLU A 815 11.31 5.05 -51.97
CA GLU A 815 10.07 4.90 -52.75
C GLU A 815 10.03 3.57 -53.51
N ARG A 816 10.01 2.43 -52.79
CA ARG A 816 9.76 1.11 -53.40
C ARG A 816 8.25 0.86 -53.42
N ARG A 817 7.61 0.93 -54.58
CA ARG A 817 6.27 0.37 -54.79
C ARG A 817 6.38 -1.15 -54.75
N ARG A 818 6.19 -1.75 -53.58
CA ARG A 818 5.98 -3.19 -53.49
C ARG A 818 4.61 -3.47 -54.12
N GLU A 819 4.61 -4.00 -55.33
CA GLU A 819 3.40 -4.38 -56.06
C GLU A 819 3.19 -5.89 -56.01
N VAL A 820 1.96 -6.33 -56.25
CA VAL A 820 1.65 -7.77 -56.35
C VAL A 820 2.07 -8.20 -57.75
N VAL A 821 3.16 -8.96 -57.82
CA VAL A 821 3.76 -9.43 -59.08
C VAL A 821 3.34 -10.88 -59.34
N SER A 822 2.78 -11.13 -60.53
CA SER A 822 2.52 -12.49 -61.04
C SER A 822 3.81 -13.09 -61.56
N ILE A 823 4.23 -14.22 -60.99
CA ILE A 823 5.47 -14.89 -61.42
C ILE A 823 5.30 -15.47 -62.83
N ALA A 824 4.12 -16.00 -63.16
CA ALA A 824 3.81 -16.54 -64.48
C ALA A 824 4.00 -15.48 -65.59
N GLU A 825 3.47 -14.27 -65.38
CA GLU A 825 3.60 -13.16 -66.34
C GLU A 825 5.08 -12.73 -66.49
N SER A 826 5.81 -12.70 -65.38
CA SER A 826 7.23 -12.34 -65.39
C SER A 826 8.10 -13.37 -66.12
N ILE A 827 7.76 -14.67 -66.02
CA ILE A 827 8.43 -15.74 -66.76
C ILE A 827 8.16 -15.59 -68.27
N ASP A 828 6.91 -15.37 -68.67
CA ASP A 828 6.54 -15.18 -70.08
C ASP A 828 7.25 -13.96 -70.69
N GLU A 829 7.31 -12.85 -69.96
CA GLU A 829 8.02 -11.65 -70.39
C GLU A 829 9.54 -11.90 -70.51
N ALA A 830 10.15 -12.58 -69.52
CA ALA A 830 11.56 -12.93 -69.55
C ALA A 830 11.91 -13.81 -70.77
N ILE A 831 11.09 -14.82 -71.06
CA ILE A 831 11.26 -15.70 -72.22
C ILE A 831 11.11 -14.92 -73.52
N THR A 832 10.13 -14.02 -73.60
CA THR A 832 9.91 -13.16 -74.77
C THR A 832 11.16 -12.31 -75.06
N LEU A 833 11.71 -11.66 -74.03
CA LEU A 833 12.93 -10.86 -74.13
C LEU A 833 14.15 -11.68 -74.53
N VAL A 834 14.33 -12.86 -73.94
CA VAL A 834 15.44 -13.76 -74.25
C VAL A 834 15.34 -14.31 -75.69
N SER A 835 14.11 -14.58 -76.17
CA SER A 835 13.83 -15.12 -77.51
C SER A 835 14.02 -14.09 -78.63
N LEU A 836 13.89 -12.80 -78.34
CA LEU A 836 14.13 -11.70 -79.30
C LEU A 836 15.61 -11.55 -79.69
N ASN A 837 16.53 -12.16 -78.94
CA ASN A 837 17.96 -12.10 -79.21
C ASN A 837 18.37 -13.08 -80.34
N LYS A 838 18.34 -12.61 -81.60
CA LYS A 838 18.62 -13.36 -82.84
C LYS A 838 20.02 -14.02 -82.96
N LYS A 839 20.91 -13.84 -81.98
CA LYS A 839 22.27 -14.43 -81.96
C LYS A 839 22.41 -15.66 -81.04
N GLY A 840 21.36 -16.06 -80.33
CA GLY A 840 21.38 -17.19 -79.39
C GLY A 840 21.18 -18.56 -80.05
N LYS A 841 21.57 -19.64 -79.34
CA LYS A 841 21.24 -21.03 -79.69
C LYS A 841 19.71 -21.22 -79.68
N GLU A 842 19.15 -21.97 -80.63
CA GLU A 842 17.74 -22.38 -80.58
C GLU A 842 17.53 -23.37 -79.42
N ILE A 843 16.62 -23.03 -78.51
CA ILE A 843 16.31 -23.79 -77.28
C ILE A 843 14.79 -23.89 -77.14
N ARG A 844 14.31 -25.02 -76.63
CA ARG A 844 12.89 -25.22 -76.28
C ARG A 844 12.68 -24.89 -74.80
N PHE A 845 11.56 -24.24 -74.48
CA PHE A 845 11.19 -23.93 -73.09
C PHE A 845 10.05 -24.86 -72.66
N ASP A 846 10.22 -25.56 -71.55
CA ASP A 846 9.15 -26.32 -70.87
C ASP A 846 8.77 -25.58 -69.59
N ILE A 847 7.53 -25.07 -69.53
CA ILE A 847 7.06 -24.16 -68.47
C ILE A 847 5.96 -24.87 -67.67
N GLN A 848 6.21 -25.07 -66.38
CA GLN A 848 5.23 -25.62 -65.44
C GLN A 848 5.07 -24.64 -64.29
N CYS A 849 4.12 -23.70 -64.41
CA CYS A 849 3.89 -22.66 -63.42
C CYS A 849 2.47 -22.74 -62.87
N ALA A 850 2.33 -22.74 -61.54
CA ALA A 850 1.03 -22.57 -60.89
C ALA A 850 0.49 -21.16 -61.16
N ALA A 851 -0.80 -21.05 -61.52
CA ALA A 851 -1.42 -19.78 -61.93
C ALA A 851 -1.66 -18.79 -60.77
N ASP A 852 -1.57 -19.24 -59.53
CA ASP A 852 -1.81 -18.48 -58.29
C ASP A 852 -0.53 -18.02 -57.59
N ALA A 853 0.65 -18.28 -58.16
CA ALA A 853 1.93 -17.91 -57.58
C ALA A 853 2.21 -16.39 -57.73
N ARG A 854 2.02 -15.65 -56.63
CA ARG A 854 2.24 -14.19 -56.54
C ARG A 854 3.20 -13.85 -55.42
N LEU A 855 4.02 -12.83 -55.62
CA LEU A 855 4.90 -12.26 -54.59
C LEU A 855 4.70 -10.74 -54.50
N LEU A 856 5.03 -10.18 -53.33
CA LEU A 856 4.99 -8.74 -53.10
C LEU A 856 6.40 -8.17 -53.34
N GLY A 857 6.61 -7.47 -54.45
CA GLY A 857 7.97 -7.12 -54.88
C GLY A 857 8.01 -6.10 -56.02
N ASP A 858 9.15 -6.06 -56.71
CA ASP A 858 9.40 -5.22 -57.87
C ASP A 858 9.46 -6.11 -59.13
N SER A 859 8.51 -5.92 -60.05
CA SER A 859 8.41 -6.71 -61.29
C SER A 859 9.69 -6.61 -62.14
N GLN A 860 10.36 -5.45 -62.16
CA GLN A 860 11.58 -5.26 -62.94
C GLN A 860 12.76 -6.04 -62.35
N GLN A 861 12.87 -6.10 -61.01
CA GLN A 861 13.92 -6.88 -60.35
C GLN A 861 13.72 -8.39 -60.55
N LEU A 862 12.47 -8.86 -60.44
CA LEU A 862 12.13 -10.26 -60.71
C LEU A 862 12.42 -10.63 -62.18
N LEU A 863 12.00 -9.78 -63.12
CA LEU A 863 12.29 -9.94 -64.55
C LEU A 863 13.81 -10.01 -64.81
N GLN A 864 14.59 -9.15 -64.15
CA GLN A 864 16.05 -9.13 -64.28
C GLN A 864 16.70 -10.40 -63.69
N ILE A 865 16.22 -10.91 -62.56
CA ILE A 865 16.65 -12.20 -62.00
C ILE A 865 16.41 -13.32 -63.03
N LEU A 866 15.18 -13.41 -63.56
CA LEU A 866 14.78 -14.46 -64.49
C LEU A 866 15.57 -14.38 -65.80
N VAL A 867 15.72 -13.20 -66.41
CA VAL A 867 16.51 -13.03 -67.64
C VAL A 867 17.97 -13.45 -67.45
N ASN A 868 18.59 -13.12 -66.31
CA ASN A 868 19.96 -13.52 -66.02
C ASN A 868 20.10 -15.04 -65.84
N LEU A 869 19.18 -15.67 -65.11
CA LEU A 869 19.19 -17.12 -64.91
C LEU A 869 18.92 -17.88 -66.21
N ILE A 870 17.93 -17.44 -67.01
CA ILE A 870 17.60 -18.07 -68.30
C ILE A 870 18.73 -17.90 -69.30
N ASN A 871 19.41 -16.74 -69.35
CA ASN A 871 20.59 -16.56 -70.19
C ASN A 871 21.74 -17.48 -69.77
N ASN A 872 22.00 -17.61 -68.47
CA ASN A 872 23.01 -18.53 -67.96
C ASN A 872 22.69 -20.00 -68.32
N ALA A 873 21.42 -20.41 -68.16
CA ALA A 873 20.93 -21.73 -68.54
C ALA A 873 21.07 -21.97 -70.06
N ARG A 874 20.73 -20.98 -70.89
CA ARG A 874 20.89 -21.03 -72.36
C ARG A 874 22.34 -21.16 -72.80
N ASP A 875 23.23 -20.41 -72.19
CA ASP A 875 24.65 -20.46 -72.55
C ASP A 875 25.25 -21.83 -72.23
N ALA A 876 24.88 -22.40 -71.07
CA ALA A 876 25.36 -23.69 -70.59
C ALA A 876 24.81 -24.89 -71.39
N SER A 877 23.65 -24.75 -72.03
CA SER A 877 22.99 -25.87 -72.70
C SER A 877 23.44 -26.07 -74.17
N PRO A 878 23.40 -27.31 -74.70
CA PRO A 878 23.60 -27.60 -76.13
C PRO A 878 22.48 -27.03 -77.04
N PRO A 879 22.67 -26.89 -78.36
CA PRO A 879 21.57 -26.53 -79.29
C PRO A 879 20.43 -27.56 -79.23
N ASP A 880 19.18 -27.12 -79.39
CA ASP A 880 17.94 -27.93 -79.30
C ASP A 880 17.62 -28.54 -77.92
N SER A 881 18.38 -28.19 -76.87
CA SER A 881 18.10 -28.60 -75.49
C SER A 881 16.79 -27.98 -74.96
N THR A 882 16.24 -28.57 -73.89
CA THR A 882 15.07 -28.00 -73.20
C THR A 882 15.47 -27.35 -71.88
N ILE A 883 15.15 -26.06 -71.70
CA ILE A 883 15.24 -25.39 -70.39
C ILE A 883 13.90 -25.53 -69.69
N LYS A 884 13.90 -26.15 -68.50
CA LYS A 884 12.70 -26.36 -67.70
C LYS A 884 12.57 -25.28 -66.64
N ILE A 885 11.45 -24.55 -66.63
CA ILE A 885 11.13 -23.55 -65.62
C ILE A 885 9.90 -24.02 -64.85
N GLU A 886 10.07 -24.29 -63.56
CA GLU A 886 9.00 -24.76 -62.68
C GLU A 886 8.74 -23.75 -61.58
N CYS A 887 7.47 -23.42 -61.35
CA CYS A 887 7.06 -22.53 -60.28
C CYS A 887 5.90 -23.17 -59.51
N GLU A 888 6.14 -23.43 -58.22
CA GLU A 888 5.19 -24.09 -57.34
C GLU A 888 5.07 -23.31 -56.03
N ARG A 889 3.84 -23.21 -55.51
CA ARG A 889 3.58 -22.65 -54.19
C ARG A 889 3.74 -23.75 -53.14
N ILE A 890 4.74 -23.61 -52.26
CA ILE A 890 5.01 -24.53 -51.16
C ILE A 890 4.66 -23.81 -49.86
N ALA A 891 3.49 -24.13 -49.30
CA ALA A 891 2.94 -23.52 -48.08
C ALA A 891 2.88 -21.97 -48.14
N ALA A 892 3.69 -21.29 -47.33
CA ALA A 892 3.78 -19.82 -47.25
C ALA A 892 4.88 -19.23 -48.15
N SER A 893 5.49 -20.04 -49.02
CA SER A 893 6.55 -19.62 -49.94
C SER A 893 6.21 -20.01 -51.38
N VAL A 894 6.70 -19.23 -52.35
CA VAL A 894 6.68 -19.58 -53.77
C VAL A 894 8.09 -19.93 -54.19
N GLN A 895 8.24 -21.12 -54.75
CA GLN A 895 9.51 -21.64 -55.23
C GLN A 895 9.55 -21.59 -56.75
N VAL A 896 10.56 -20.92 -57.31
CA VAL A 896 10.83 -20.85 -58.74
C VAL A 896 12.13 -21.58 -59.02
N SER A 897 12.13 -22.53 -59.92
CA SER A 897 13.33 -23.28 -60.30
C SER A 897 13.58 -23.22 -61.80
N VAL A 898 14.83 -22.97 -62.17
CA VAL A 898 15.30 -22.95 -63.57
C VAL A 898 16.32 -24.07 -63.71
N SER A 899 16.03 -25.01 -64.61
CA SER A 899 16.85 -26.21 -64.85
C SER A 899 17.35 -26.23 -66.29
N ASP A 900 18.65 -26.45 -66.47
CA ASP A 900 19.33 -26.54 -67.76
C ASP A 900 19.90 -27.95 -68.01
N GLU A 901 20.03 -28.36 -69.28
CA GLU A 901 20.61 -29.66 -69.67
C GLU A 901 22.13 -29.55 -69.97
N GLY A 902 22.81 -28.60 -69.33
CA GLY A 902 24.23 -28.33 -69.51
C GLY A 902 25.16 -29.28 -68.72
N THR A 903 26.41 -28.85 -68.53
CA THR A 903 27.46 -29.66 -67.87
C THR A 903 27.36 -29.71 -66.33
N GLY A 904 26.46 -28.92 -65.73
CA GLY A 904 26.31 -28.81 -64.27
C GLY A 904 27.43 -28.04 -63.56
N ILE A 905 27.20 -27.67 -62.30
CA ILE A 905 28.21 -27.03 -61.42
C ILE A 905 28.73 -28.05 -60.39
N PRO A 906 30.07 -28.23 -60.22
CA PRO A 906 30.65 -29.06 -59.16
C PRO A 906 30.32 -28.59 -57.73
N ASP A 907 30.18 -29.53 -56.77
CA ASP A 907 29.76 -29.22 -55.38
C ASP A 907 30.76 -28.32 -54.63
N ASP A 908 32.06 -28.39 -54.97
CA ASP A 908 33.14 -27.58 -54.41
C ASP A 908 33.13 -26.11 -54.89
N LEU A 909 32.42 -25.82 -55.98
CA LEU A 909 32.31 -24.47 -56.53
C LEU A 909 30.98 -23.79 -56.19
N LYS A 910 30.06 -24.48 -55.48
CA LYS A 910 28.70 -24.00 -55.20
C LYS A 910 28.65 -22.69 -54.39
N ASP A 911 29.50 -22.55 -53.39
CA ASP A 911 29.49 -21.32 -52.56
C ASP A 911 30.20 -20.16 -53.28
N ARG A 912 31.12 -20.48 -54.19
CA ARG A 912 31.94 -19.49 -54.92
C ARG A 912 31.26 -18.94 -56.17
N VAL A 913 30.24 -19.60 -56.72
CA VAL A 913 29.53 -19.09 -57.91
C VAL A 913 28.72 -17.82 -57.64
N PHE A 914 28.47 -17.48 -56.37
CA PHE A 914 27.86 -16.21 -55.98
C PHE A 914 28.90 -15.11 -55.70
N GLU A 915 30.20 -15.43 -55.71
CA GLU A 915 31.26 -14.43 -55.58
C GLU A 915 31.34 -13.57 -56.86
N PRO A 916 31.41 -12.23 -56.76
CA PRO A 916 31.60 -11.37 -57.92
C PRO A 916 32.86 -11.72 -58.72
N PHE A 917 32.75 -11.66 -60.06
CA PHE A 917 33.81 -11.98 -61.04
C PHE A 917 34.20 -13.45 -61.14
N PHE A 918 33.54 -14.35 -60.42
CA PHE A 918 33.76 -15.78 -60.57
C PHE A 918 33.04 -16.31 -61.81
N THR A 919 33.76 -16.98 -62.72
CA THR A 919 33.18 -17.68 -63.87
C THR A 919 34.00 -18.91 -64.25
N THR A 920 33.32 -19.94 -64.73
CA THR A 920 33.92 -21.18 -65.24
C THR A 920 34.09 -21.18 -66.77
N LYS A 921 33.68 -20.10 -67.46
CA LYS A 921 33.76 -19.95 -68.93
C LYS A 921 35.14 -19.44 -69.37
N GLU A 922 35.48 -19.66 -70.64
CA GLU A 922 36.73 -19.14 -71.21
C GLU A 922 36.79 -17.59 -71.17
N PRO A 923 37.99 -16.98 -71.12
CA PRO A 923 38.18 -15.54 -70.98
C PRO A 923 37.47 -14.71 -72.07
N GLY A 924 36.22 -14.34 -71.80
CA GLY A 924 35.41 -13.53 -72.69
C GLY A 924 33.97 -13.91 -72.90
N ASP A 925 33.60 -15.12 -72.51
CA ASP A 925 32.24 -15.64 -72.67
C ASP A 925 31.38 -15.44 -71.41
N GLY A 926 31.94 -14.85 -70.34
CA GLY A 926 31.21 -14.54 -69.11
C GLY A 926 31.82 -13.38 -68.32
N THR A 927 30.97 -12.53 -67.75
CA THR A 927 31.41 -11.40 -66.90
C THR A 927 31.64 -11.79 -65.43
N GLY A 928 31.14 -12.96 -65.01
CA GLY A 928 31.20 -13.43 -63.61
C GLY A 928 30.37 -12.60 -62.62
N LEU A 929 29.55 -11.67 -63.10
CA LEU A 929 28.75 -10.77 -62.25
C LEU A 929 27.26 -11.15 -62.16
N GLY A 930 26.79 -12.01 -63.08
CA GLY A 930 25.36 -12.31 -63.22
C GLY A 930 24.75 -13.01 -61.99
N LEU A 931 25.39 -14.08 -61.49
CA LEU A 931 24.88 -14.83 -60.33
C LEU A 931 25.04 -14.06 -59.01
N ALA A 932 26.11 -13.30 -58.85
CA ALA A 932 26.30 -12.40 -57.70
C ALA A 932 25.22 -11.31 -57.64
N LEU A 933 24.80 -10.78 -58.81
CA LEU A 933 23.68 -9.84 -58.91
C LEU A 933 22.35 -10.52 -58.56
N VAL A 934 22.11 -11.74 -59.06
CA VAL A 934 20.90 -12.50 -58.72
C VAL A 934 20.82 -12.74 -57.21
N TYR A 935 21.92 -13.12 -56.56
CA TYR A 935 21.95 -13.31 -55.11
C TYR A 935 21.51 -12.05 -54.35
N SER A 936 22.09 -10.89 -54.68
CA SER A 936 21.73 -9.61 -54.05
C SER A 936 20.29 -9.18 -54.34
N LEU A 937 19.78 -9.40 -55.55
CA LEU A 937 18.39 -9.07 -55.90
C LEU A 937 17.38 -9.99 -55.22
N VAL A 938 17.72 -11.27 -55.02
CA VAL A 938 16.86 -12.23 -54.31
C VAL A 938 16.77 -11.89 -52.82
N GLU A 939 17.87 -11.52 -52.17
CA GLU A 939 17.85 -11.03 -50.77
C GLU A 939 17.03 -9.74 -50.65
N ASN A 940 17.10 -8.83 -51.62
CA ASN A 940 16.29 -7.61 -51.64
C ASN A 940 14.78 -7.86 -51.73
N LEU A 941 14.36 -9.01 -52.28
CA LEU A 941 12.97 -9.47 -52.35
C LEU A 941 12.61 -10.39 -51.16
N ASP A 942 13.38 -10.35 -50.07
CA ASP A 942 13.21 -11.17 -48.87
C ASP A 942 13.21 -12.68 -49.19
N GLY A 943 13.89 -13.08 -50.28
CA GLY A 943 13.97 -14.45 -50.80
C GLY A 943 15.31 -15.13 -50.54
N HIS A 944 15.36 -16.42 -50.85
CA HIS A 944 16.57 -17.25 -50.73
C HIS A 944 16.87 -17.95 -52.07
N ILE A 945 18.16 -18.03 -52.44
CA ILE A 945 18.63 -18.74 -53.63
C ILE A 945 19.49 -19.93 -53.22
N ASP A 946 19.26 -21.07 -53.85
CA ASP A 946 20.06 -22.28 -53.70
C ASP A 946 20.31 -22.97 -55.05
N ILE A 947 21.33 -23.83 -55.11
CA ILE A 947 21.68 -24.61 -56.30
C ILE A 947 21.70 -26.10 -55.94
N MET A 948 21.06 -26.93 -56.76
CA MET A 948 20.99 -28.37 -56.52
C MET A 948 22.39 -29.03 -56.57
N LYS A 949 22.70 -29.81 -55.54
CA LYS A 949 24.00 -30.49 -55.39
C LYS A 949 24.21 -31.55 -56.47
N ALA A 950 25.45 -31.69 -56.93
CA ALA A 950 25.86 -32.69 -57.93
C ALA A 950 25.55 -34.12 -57.49
N SER A 951 25.64 -34.41 -56.19
CA SER A 951 25.28 -35.70 -55.57
C SER A 951 23.80 -36.10 -55.74
N GLN A 952 22.91 -35.18 -56.06
CA GLN A 952 21.46 -35.41 -56.23
C GLN A 952 21.03 -35.50 -57.71
N ARG A 953 21.98 -35.43 -58.66
CA ARG A 953 21.75 -35.36 -60.13
C ARG A 953 21.58 -36.71 -60.85
N GLN A 954 21.21 -37.80 -60.17
CA GLN A 954 21.22 -39.16 -60.75
C GLN A 954 20.38 -39.32 -62.04
N ASP A 955 19.37 -38.49 -62.26
CA ASP A 955 18.49 -38.52 -63.43
C ASP A 955 18.58 -37.27 -64.33
N TYR A 956 19.48 -36.31 -64.07
CA TYR A 956 19.56 -35.05 -64.84
C TYR A 956 20.98 -34.47 -64.93
N PRO A 957 21.56 -34.27 -66.13
CA PRO A 957 22.96 -33.91 -66.27
C PRO A 957 23.34 -32.45 -65.97
N GLY A 958 22.39 -31.49 -65.99
CA GLY A 958 22.72 -30.06 -65.86
C GLY A 958 22.39 -29.40 -64.53
N THR A 959 22.33 -28.06 -64.50
CA THR A 959 22.20 -27.29 -63.25
C THR A 959 20.74 -26.95 -62.96
N ARG A 960 20.35 -27.00 -61.69
CA ARG A 960 19.06 -26.51 -61.21
C ARG A 960 19.26 -25.43 -60.15
N VAL A 961 18.83 -24.22 -60.46
CA VAL A 961 18.82 -23.08 -59.53
C VAL A 961 17.42 -22.94 -58.96
N ILE A 962 17.31 -22.82 -57.63
CA ILE A 962 16.07 -22.78 -56.88
C ILE A 962 16.00 -21.45 -56.14
N LEU A 963 14.96 -20.68 -56.40
CA LEU A 963 14.62 -19.44 -55.72
C LEU A 963 13.40 -19.67 -54.85
N SER A 964 13.42 -19.22 -53.61
CA SER A 964 12.31 -19.31 -52.66
C SER A 964 11.95 -17.92 -52.18
N PHE A 965 10.72 -17.46 -52.44
CA PHE A 965 10.21 -16.16 -52.02
C PHE A 965 9.02 -16.33 -51.06
N PRO A 966 8.72 -15.36 -50.19
CA PRO A 966 7.48 -15.34 -49.43
C PRO A 966 6.27 -15.24 -50.38
N CYS A 967 5.27 -16.11 -50.21
CA CYS A 967 4.04 -16.05 -51.02
C CYS A 967 3.16 -14.90 -50.55
N TYR A 968 2.60 -14.14 -51.50
CA TYR A 968 1.54 -13.19 -51.20
C TYR A 968 0.21 -13.94 -51.03
N ASP A 969 -0.46 -13.76 -49.89
CA ASP A 969 -1.81 -14.29 -49.60
C ASP A 969 -2.74 -13.12 -49.25
N GLU A 970 -3.89 -13.00 -49.92
CA GLU A 970 -4.79 -11.85 -49.71
C GLU A 970 -5.36 -11.76 -48.27
N ASN A 971 -5.28 -12.85 -47.48
CA ASN A 971 -5.81 -12.93 -46.12
C ASN A 971 -4.85 -12.47 -45.00
N THR A 972 -3.60 -12.06 -45.29
CA THR A 972 -2.59 -11.75 -44.25
C THR A 972 -2.48 -10.27 -43.85
N LEU A 973 -3.35 -9.38 -44.34
CA LEU A 973 -3.29 -7.93 -44.06
C LEU A 973 -4.32 -7.38 -43.04
N GLU A 974 -5.07 -8.23 -42.34
CA GLU A 974 -5.99 -7.83 -41.23
C GLU A 974 -5.54 -8.31 -39.82
N GLY A 975 -4.25 -8.53 -39.60
CA GLY A 975 -3.69 -8.90 -38.29
C GLY A 975 -3.06 -7.73 -37.54
#